data_AF-A0AAJ2U7Q3-F1
#
_entry.id   AF-A0AAJ2U7Q3-F1
#
_cell.length_a   1.000
_cell.length_b   1.000
_cell.length_c   1.000
_cell.angle_alpha   90.00
_cell.angle_beta   90.00
_cell.angle_gamma   90.00
#
_symmetry.space_group_name_H-M   'P 1'
#
loop_
_entity.id
_entity.type
_entity.pdbx_description
1 polymer ?
#
loop_
_entity_poly.entity_id
_entity_poly.type
_entity_poly.pdbx_seq_one_letter_code
_entity_poly.pdbx_strand_id
1 'polypeptide(L)'
;MGAIALLGSGVASAAQVEWQDCTEMLGIEAEYVPAGLECGTVEVPVDYTAPDAAKTQIALTRIKASSGQARSTVFGNPGGPGNYALNFWSPALDGANPAGLYENHDLVAVQPRGLYGSNPMVCNVDYVGPNTVNPLHDACYGTDPEYMKSMTTENAARDMNAVREALELAEVDYVGVSYGTAIGTDFATLFPEATGRMVLDSNTHPDWRWNTQAEQGALAQEQRVNDIFAWIAERDDYYGLGDTPLKVFHSWKWVTDQEVGGPANLTPPPAQTGDLPVELRGSAVEKPALDVINGTAPARARVEGFARAAALQGLTNNATTGLYDATVGATYSEQAWPMLAHVLKYYNDGGTIARADYETVALMLAAQENRSPVYRTDIEMNSIITCNETAAPADQLGVIAAKADKYTGGNRLTARAAVEAAGDDCVGWQPVAKTISPNGDALDEKPLVLHSEDDAITPIAGAHRVAEAMGGALVTVGGGDHGTFRMGNEAIDKLVMEFLETGIAEPGHVAGKPSPEPLPKWGQAERTAAAQQGMSAPVDGADDWYGTHRDAGTGDVNAAGTGSVGAPAVGSVAAPTPASGSVAAPAPAPVPLPTPQELQQQAETAVADAEKAVHEFAGQVDAAAKSLFAPLAPPAPPQG
;
A
#
# COMPACT_ATOMS: atom_id res chain seq x y z
N MET A 1 -0.98 14.26 -71.93
CA MET A 1 -1.94 13.87 -70.88
C MET A 1 -1.18 13.02 -69.87
N GLY A 2 -0.65 13.64 -68.82
CA GLY A 2 0.02 12.93 -67.73
C GLY A 2 -0.99 12.73 -66.60
N ALA A 3 -1.23 11.48 -66.21
CA ALA A 3 -2.07 11.14 -65.08
C ALA A 3 -1.30 11.41 -63.79
N ILE A 4 -1.79 12.35 -62.98
CA ILE A 4 -1.36 12.54 -61.60
C ILE A 4 -2.08 11.48 -60.78
N ALA A 5 -1.31 10.54 -60.21
CA ALA A 5 -1.80 9.61 -59.21
C ALA A 5 -1.99 10.38 -57.89
N LEU A 6 -3.25 10.51 -57.45
CA LEU A 6 -3.59 10.92 -56.10
C LEU A 6 -3.19 9.77 -55.17
N LEU A 7 -2.10 9.95 -54.43
CA LEU A 7 -1.80 9.13 -53.26
C LEU A 7 -2.85 9.48 -52.19
N GLY A 8 -3.80 8.57 -51.98
CA GLY A 8 -4.72 8.65 -50.86
C GLY A 8 -3.93 8.54 -49.58
N SER A 9 -3.98 9.58 -48.74
CA SER A 9 -3.60 9.52 -47.34
C SER A 9 -4.47 8.44 -46.69
N GLY A 10 -3.88 7.28 -46.42
CA GLY A 10 -4.54 6.27 -45.58
C GLY A 10 -4.77 6.90 -44.22
N VAL A 11 -6.04 7.12 -43.87
CA VAL A 11 -6.41 7.40 -42.49
C VAL A 11 -6.07 6.12 -41.74
N ALA A 12 -5.10 6.18 -40.81
CA ALA A 12 -4.83 5.06 -39.94
C ALA A 12 -6.15 4.68 -39.25
N SER A 13 -6.59 3.43 -39.42
CA SER A 13 -7.77 2.94 -38.70
C SER A 13 -7.45 3.02 -37.21
N ALA A 14 -8.34 3.64 -36.43
CA ALA A 14 -8.25 3.58 -34.97
C ALA A 14 -8.22 2.10 -34.55
N ALA A 15 -7.42 1.79 -33.52
CA ALA A 15 -7.40 0.46 -32.93
C ALA A 15 -8.82 0.12 -32.44
N GLN A 16 -9.29 -1.09 -32.72
CA GLN A 16 -10.61 -1.55 -32.27
C GLN A 16 -10.46 -2.35 -30.98
N VAL A 17 -11.53 -2.43 -30.19
CA VAL A 17 -11.55 -3.33 -29.03
C VAL A 17 -11.68 -4.77 -29.51
N GLU A 18 -10.72 -5.60 -29.11
CA GLU A 18 -10.79 -7.06 -29.24
C GLU A 18 -11.52 -7.63 -28.02
N TRP A 19 -12.84 -7.83 -28.15
CA TRP A 19 -13.65 -8.41 -27.09
C TRP A 19 -13.35 -9.91 -26.92
N GLN A 20 -13.26 -10.34 -25.66
CA GLN A 20 -12.88 -11.69 -25.27
C GLN A 20 -13.70 -12.20 -24.08
N ASP A 21 -13.53 -13.49 -23.76
CA ASP A 21 -14.19 -14.11 -22.63
C ASP A 21 -13.64 -13.58 -21.29
N CYS A 22 -14.56 -13.17 -20.41
CA CYS A 22 -14.18 -12.60 -19.11
C CYS A 22 -13.58 -13.63 -18.14
N THR A 23 -13.97 -14.90 -18.21
CA THR A 23 -13.42 -15.94 -17.33
C THR A 23 -11.95 -16.19 -17.64
N GLU A 24 -11.61 -16.23 -18.93
CA GLU A 24 -10.23 -16.39 -19.39
C GLU A 24 -9.38 -15.16 -19.06
N MET A 25 -9.86 -13.96 -19.37
CA MET A 25 -9.10 -12.73 -19.15
C MET A 25 -8.84 -12.43 -17.67
N LEU A 26 -9.85 -12.64 -16.82
CA LEU A 26 -9.77 -12.30 -15.40
C LEU A 26 -9.29 -13.48 -14.53
N GLY A 27 -9.23 -14.69 -15.09
CA GLY A 27 -8.89 -15.90 -14.34
C GLY A 27 -9.90 -16.24 -13.24
N ILE A 28 -11.18 -15.93 -13.45
CA ILE A 28 -12.27 -16.17 -12.50
C ILE A 28 -13.28 -17.18 -13.05
N GLU A 29 -13.87 -17.99 -12.17
CA GLU A 29 -14.93 -18.93 -12.57
C GLU A 29 -16.17 -18.17 -13.05
N ALA A 30 -16.93 -18.79 -13.97
CA ALA A 30 -18.10 -18.18 -14.59
C ALA A 30 -19.17 -17.70 -13.58
N GLU A 31 -19.25 -18.32 -12.40
CA GLU A 31 -20.17 -17.92 -11.32
C GLU A 31 -19.81 -16.59 -10.66
N TYR A 32 -18.56 -16.14 -10.76
CA TYR A 32 -18.09 -14.87 -10.21
C TYR A 32 -18.05 -13.74 -11.25
N VAL A 33 -18.42 -14.02 -12.51
CA VAL A 33 -18.51 -12.99 -13.56
C VAL A 33 -19.80 -12.17 -13.35
N PRO A 34 -19.71 -10.86 -13.06
CA PRO A 34 -20.89 -10.00 -12.93
C PRO A 34 -21.73 -9.99 -14.19
N ALA A 35 -23.06 -9.93 -14.03
CA ALA A 35 -23.97 -9.82 -15.16
C ALA A 35 -23.69 -8.54 -15.96
N GLY A 36 -23.60 -8.67 -17.29
CA GLY A 36 -23.36 -7.53 -18.19
C GLY A 36 -21.90 -7.06 -18.25
N LEU A 37 -20.97 -7.79 -17.62
CA LEU A 37 -19.54 -7.55 -17.76
C LEU A 37 -19.06 -7.99 -19.15
N GLU A 38 -18.34 -7.10 -19.81
CA GLU A 38 -17.62 -7.34 -21.06
C GLU A 38 -16.13 -7.09 -20.83
N CYS A 39 -15.30 -7.88 -21.49
CA CYS A 39 -13.86 -7.88 -21.31
C CYS A 39 -13.19 -7.78 -22.67
N GLY A 40 -12.12 -6.98 -22.78
CA GLY A 40 -11.45 -6.79 -24.06
C GLY A 40 -10.09 -6.14 -23.94
N THR A 41 -9.38 -6.08 -25.07
CA THR A 41 -8.09 -5.40 -25.19
C THR A 41 -8.07 -4.39 -26.33
N VAL A 42 -7.19 -3.40 -26.23
CA VAL A 42 -6.90 -2.42 -27.28
C VAL A 42 -5.40 -2.41 -27.53
N GLU A 43 -4.98 -2.53 -28.79
CA GLU A 43 -3.58 -2.37 -29.17
C GLU A 43 -3.17 -0.89 -29.18
N VAL A 44 -2.12 -0.57 -28.42
CA VAL A 44 -1.54 0.78 -28.32
C VAL A 44 -0.04 0.72 -28.62
N PRO A 45 0.60 1.82 -29.06
CA PRO A 45 2.04 1.82 -29.20
C PRO A 45 2.74 1.76 -27.83
N VAL A 46 3.85 1.04 -27.79
CA VAL A 46 4.78 1.08 -26.66
C VAL A 46 5.32 2.51 -26.51
N ASP A 47 5.71 3.14 -27.62
CA ASP A 47 6.16 4.53 -27.66
C ASP A 47 5.19 5.38 -28.51
N TYR A 48 4.47 6.30 -27.86
CA TYR A 48 3.53 7.20 -28.55
C TYR A 48 4.21 8.20 -29.49
N THR A 49 5.53 8.39 -29.41
CA THR A 49 6.30 9.17 -30.39
C THR A 49 6.65 8.37 -31.65
N ALA A 50 6.52 7.04 -31.59
CA ALA A 50 6.73 6.10 -32.70
C ALA A 50 5.51 5.17 -32.87
N PRO A 51 4.34 5.71 -33.28
CA PRO A 51 3.07 4.98 -33.22
C PRO A 51 3.01 3.74 -34.11
N ASP A 52 3.82 3.65 -35.17
CA ASP A 52 3.87 2.49 -36.08
C ASP A 52 4.88 1.41 -35.65
N ALA A 53 5.56 1.60 -34.52
CA ALA A 53 6.58 0.68 -33.99
C ALA A 53 5.96 -0.42 -33.12
N ALA A 54 6.69 -0.86 -32.08
CA ALA A 54 6.23 -1.90 -31.16
C ALA A 54 4.87 -1.55 -30.53
N LYS A 55 4.01 -2.55 -30.43
CA LYS A 55 2.66 -2.46 -29.85
C LYS A 55 2.60 -3.24 -28.54
N THR A 56 1.68 -2.84 -27.67
CA THR A 56 1.29 -3.55 -26.47
C THR A 56 -0.23 -3.57 -26.36
N GLN A 57 -0.78 -4.46 -25.55
CA GLN A 57 -2.22 -4.58 -25.33
C GLN A 57 -2.62 -3.94 -24.01
N ILE A 58 -3.68 -3.14 -24.04
CA ILE A 58 -4.31 -2.53 -22.87
C ILE A 58 -5.63 -3.24 -22.62
N ALA A 59 -5.72 -3.89 -21.49
CA ALA A 59 -6.94 -4.51 -21.01
C ALA A 59 -7.96 -3.48 -20.51
N LEU A 60 -9.22 -3.78 -20.77
CA LEU A 60 -10.36 -3.12 -20.15
C LEU A 60 -11.46 -4.10 -19.75
N THR A 61 -12.24 -3.68 -18.75
CA THR A 61 -13.57 -4.22 -18.48
C THR A 61 -14.62 -3.15 -18.71
N ARG A 62 -15.82 -3.56 -19.14
CA ARG A 62 -17.00 -2.70 -19.28
C ARG A 62 -18.21 -3.37 -18.66
N ILE A 63 -18.85 -2.73 -17.69
CA ILE A 63 -20.20 -3.10 -17.23
C ILE A 63 -21.18 -2.18 -17.93
N LYS A 64 -22.04 -2.76 -18.78
CA LYS A 64 -23.06 -1.97 -19.48
C LYS A 64 -24.15 -1.51 -18.54
N ALA A 65 -24.64 -0.29 -18.78
CA ALA A 65 -25.79 0.26 -18.09
C ALA A 65 -26.98 -0.71 -18.15
N SER A 66 -27.55 -1.08 -17.01
CA SER A 66 -28.65 -2.05 -16.95
C SER A 66 -29.95 -1.53 -17.58
N SER A 67 -30.09 -0.21 -17.75
CA SER A 67 -31.20 0.40 -18.49
C SER A 67 -31.18 0.10 -19.99
N GLY A 68 -30.04 -0.33 -20.54
CA GLY A 68 -29.83 -0.53 -21.97
C GLY A 68 -29.57 0.77 -22.75
N GLN A 69 -29.59 1.93 -22.10
CA GLN A 69 -29.25 3.23 -22.69
C GLN A 69 -28.44 4.05 -21.68
N ALA A 70 -27.10 3.92 -21.75
CA ALA A 70 -26.20 4.70 -20.92
C ALA A 70 -26.34 6.21 -21.19
N ARG A 71 -26.34 7.00 -20.12
CA ARG A 71 -26.25 8.46 -20.14
C ARG A 71 -24.83 8.92 -20.41
N SER A 72 -23.86 8.25 -19.82
CA SER A 72 -22.43 8.48 -20.03
C SER A 72 -21.62 7.20 -19.82
N THR A 73 -20.36 7.26 -20.21
CA THR A 73 -19.37 6.21 -19.91
C THR A 73 -18.40 6.75 -18.87
N VAL A 74 -18.29 6.06 -17.73
CA VAL A 74 -17.45 6.46 -16.60
C VAL A 74 -16.24 5.54 -16.52
N PHE A 75 -15.07 6.12 -16.75
CA PHE A 75 -13.79 5.42 -16.60
C PHE A 75 -13.37 5.40 -15.13
N GLY A 76 -12.75 4.31 -14.68
CA GLY A 76 -12.40 4.10 -13.27
C GLY A 76 -10.97 3.63 -13.06
N ASN A 77 -10.30 4.13 -12.01
CA ASN A 77 -8.98 3.64 -11.61
C ASN A 77 -8.76 3.70 -10.07
N PRO A 78 -8.30 2.60 -9.43
CA PRO A 78 -8.10 2.53 -7.98
C PRO A 78 -6.79 3.17 -7.48
N GLY A 79 -5.86 3.52 -8.38
CA GLY A 79 -4.55 4.02 -8.02
C GLY A 79 -3.51 2.95 -7.76
N GLY A 80 -2.78 3.05 -6.64
CA GLY A 80 -1.52 2.35 -6.40
C GLY A 80 -0.35 3.35 -6.34
N PRO A 81 0.47 3.54 -7.40
CA PRO A 81 0.45 2.88 -8.72
C PRO A 81 0.66 1.38 -8.61
N GLY A 82 0.09 0.65 -9.56
CA GLY A 82 0.24 -0.79 -9.67
C GLY A 82 -0.99 -1.60 -9.27
N ASN A 83 -2.02 -1.02 -8.64
CA ASN A 83 -3.19 -1.81 -8.25
C ASN A 83 -3.95 -2.34 -9.47
N TYR A 84 -4.47 -3.57 -9.36
CA TYR A 84 -5.37 -4.15 -10.34
C TYR A 84 -6.63 -3.30 -10.56
N ALA A 85 -6.84 -2.80 -11.78
CA ALA A 85 -7.91 -1.86 -12.10
C ALA A 85 -9.16 -2.54 -12.66
N LEU A 86 -9.04 -3.70 -13.31
CA LEU A 86 -10.16 -4.35 -14.02
C LEU A 86 -11.37 -4.69 -13.14
N ASN A 87 -11.19 -4.75 -11.81
CA ASN A 87 -12.25 -4.97 -10.82
C ASN A 87 -12.75 -3.68 -10.15
N PHE A 88 -12.32 -2.49 -10.56
CA PHE A 88 -12.68 -1.22 -9.91
C PHE A 88 -14.20 -1.03 -9.83
N TRP A 89 -14.91 -1.40 -10.90
CA TRP A 89 -16.36 -1.33 -10.97
C TRP A 89 -17.08 -2.59 -10.51
N SER A 90 -16.39 -3.56 -9.92
CA SER A 90 -17.05 -4.70 -9.30
C SER A 90 -18.09 -4.22 -8.29
N PRO A 91 -19.34 -4.72 -8.35
CA PRO A 91 -20.36 -4.35 -7.38
C PRO A 91 -19.92 -4.67 -5.95
N ALA A 92 -20.28 -3.80 -5.00
CA ALA A 92 -20.08 -4.10 -3.59
C ALA A 92 -20.79 -5.41 -3.22
N LEU A 93 -20.10 -6.27 -2.44
CA LEU A 93 -20.58 -7.62 -2.09
C LEU A 93 -21.83 -7.59 -1.19
N ASP A 94 -22.01 -6.52 -0.42
CA ASP A 94 -23.19 -6.28 0.42
C ASP A 94 -24.37 -5.63 -0.36
N GLY A 95 -24.16 -5.36 -1.66
CA GLY A 95 -25.15 -4.73 -2.54
C GLY A 95 -25.28 -3.22 -2.38
N ALA A 96 -24.47 -2.58 -1.54
CA ALA A 96 -24.52 -1.14 -1.26
C ALA A 96 -23.83 -0.32 -2.35
N ASN A 97 -24.37 -0.34 -3.58
CA ASN A 97 -23.89 0.50 -4.67
C ASN A 97 -24.73 1.79 -4.77
N PRO A 98 -24.12 2.93 -5.15
CA PRO A 98 -24.85 4.17 -5.35
C PRO A 98 -26.01 4.00 -6.35
N ALA A 99 -27.18 4.53 -5.98
CA ALA A 99 -28.36 4.47 -6.84
C ALA A 99 -28.08 5.17 -8.18
N GLY A 100 -28.51 4.55 -9.28
CA GLY A 100 -28.35 5.08 -10.62
C GLY A 100 -26.99 4.81 -11.30
N LEU A 101 -25.94 4.45 -10.55
CA LEU A 101 -24.59 4.24 -11.12
C LEU A 101 -24.59 3.13 -12.20
N TYR A 102 -24.97 1.91 -11.81
CA TYR A 102 -25.01 0.76 -12.73
C TYR A 102 -26.22 0.79 -13.67
N GLU A 103 -27.23 1.59 -13.36
CA GLU A 103 -28.45 1.71 -14.18
C GLU A 103 -28.24 2.65 -15.37
N ASN A 104 -27.54 3.76 -15.14
CA ASN A 104 -27.47 4.86 -16.10
C ASN A 104 -26.10 5.04 -16.76
N HIS A 105 -25.05 4.33 -16.33
CA HIS A 105 -23.71 4.54 -16.85
C HIS A 105 -23.09 3.24 -17.36
N ASP A 106 -22.38 3.32 -18.48
CA ASP A 106 -21.42 2.28 -18.86
C ASP A 106 -20.18 2.49 -17.99
N LEU A 107 -19.80 1.50 -17.20
CA LEU A 107 -18.69 1.60 -16.26
C LEU A 107 -17.47 0.88 -16.84
N VAL A 108 -16.41 1.60 -17.15
CA VAL A 108 -15.22 1.07 -17.81
C VAL A 108 -14.02 1.17 -16.87
N ALA A 109 -13.29 0.08 -16.66
CA ALA A 109 -11.99 0.15 -16.01
C ALA A 109 -10.90 -0.12 -17.04
N VAL A 110 -9.89 0.75 -17.08
CA VAL A 110 -8.74 0.63 -17.98
C VAL A 110 -7.53 0.24 -17.15
N GLN A 111 -6.94 -0.91 -17.48
CA GLN A 111 -5.78 -1.44 -16.77
C GLN A 111 -4.51 -0.81 -17.34
N PRO A 112 -3.71 -0.07 -16.54
CA PRO A 112 -2.45 0.48 -17.02
C PRO A 112 -1.53 -0.60 -17.61
N ARG A 113 -0.79 -0.24 -18.68
CA ARG A 113 0.25 -1.10 -19.28
C ARG A 113 1.20 -1.67 -18.23
N GLY A 114 1.64 -2.91 -18.45
CA GLY A 114 2.59 -3.59 -17.58
C GLY A 114 1.95 -4.31 -16.40
N LEU A 115 0.64 -4.16 -16.18
CA LEU A 115 -0.11 -4.91 -15.17
C LEU A 115 -0.78 -6.15 -15.75
N TYR A 116 -1.23 -7.05 -14.88
CA TYR A 116 -1.92 -8.28 -15.30
C TYR A 116 -3.12 -7.96 -16.19
N GLY A 117 -3.21 -8.62 -17.35
CA GLY A 117 -4.18 -8.34 -18.41
C GLY A 117 -3.70 -7.31 -19.46
N SER A 118 -2.87 -6.34 -19.08
CA SER A 118 -2.32 -5.31 -20.00
C SER A 118 -0.86 -5.57 -20.36
N ASN A 119 -0.57 -6.77 -20.90
CA ASN A 119 0.79 -7.25 -21.18
C ASN A 119 1.72 -7.09 -19.95
N PRO A 120 1.55 -7.92 -18.91
CA PRO A 120 2.26 -7.74 -17.64
C PRO A 120 3.78 -7.72 -17.79
N MET A 121 4.44 -6.81 -17.07
CA MET A 121 5.89 -6.74 -17.05
C MET A 121 6.47 -8.00 -16.42
N VAL A 122 7.46 -8.60 -17.08
CA VAL A 122 8.15 -9.78 -16.57
C VAL A 122 9.53 -9.36 -16.06
N CYS A 123 9.65 -9.26 -14.75
CA CYS A 123 10.92 -9.03 -14.08
C CYS A 123 11.42 -10.35 -13.50
N ASN A 124 12.47 -10.94 -14.07
CA ASN A 124 13.01 -12.25 -13.66
C ASN A 124 13.79 -12.17 -12.33
N VAL A 125 13.11 -11.85 -11.22
CA VAL A 125 13.68 -11.72 -9.86
C VAL A 125 13.05 -12.66 -8.86
N ASP A 126 13.86 -13.24 -7.98
CA ASP A 126 13.40 -14.01 -6.84
C ASP A 126 13.03 -13.01 -5.72
N TYR A 127 11.76 -12.59 -5.69
CA TYR A 127 11.15 -11.60 -4.77
C TYR A 127 11.67 -10.15 -4.86
N VAL A 128 10.74 -9.20 -4.96
CA VAL A 128 11.01 -7.79 -4.75
C VAL A 128 10.49 -7.38 -3.38
N GLY A 129 11.41 -7.25 -2.43
CA GLY A 129 11.12 -6.58 -1.17
C GLY A 129 11.52 -5.10 -1.21
N PRO A 130 11.21 -4.32 -0.16
CA PRO A 130 11.59 -2.90 -0.04
C PRO A 130 13.12 -2.64 0.04
N ASN A 131 13.98 -3.62 -0.28
CA ASN A 131 15.43 -3.50 -0.33
C ASN A 131 16.06 -4.03 -1.63
N THR A 132 15.27 -4.34 -2.68
CA THR A 132 15.76 -5.05 -3.90
C THR A 132 15.51 -4.29 -5.20
N VAL A 133 15.36 -2.97 -5.17
CA VAL A 133 14.97 -2.19 -6.37
C VAL A 133 16.04 -2.17 -7.47
N ASN A 134 17.34 -2.26 -7.13
CA ASN A 134 18.40 -2.40 -8.14
C ASN A 134 18.38 -3.77 -8.85
N PRO A 135 18.28 -4.91 -8.12
CA PRO A 135 17.96 -6.20 -8.73
C PRO A 135 16.69 -6.18 -9.57
N LEU A 136 15.63 -5.48 -9.13
CA LEU A 136 14.39 -5.32 -9.89
C LEU A 136 14.66 -4.59 -11.22
N HIS A 137 15.32 -3.43 -11.18
CA HIS A 137 15.68 -2.67 -12.38
C HIS A 137 16.38 -3.56 -13.39
N ASP A 138 17.48 -4.20 -12.99
CA ASP A 138 18.31 -4.99 -13.90
C ASP A 138 17.55 -6.18 -14.49
N ALA A 139 16.64 -6.78 -13.73
CA ALA A 139 15.85 -7.92 -14.18
C ALA A 139 14.70 -7.54 -15.12
N CYS A 140 14.02 -6.42 -14.87
CA CYS A 140 13.02 -5.89 -15.79
C CYS A 140 13.70 -5.39 -17.07
N TYR A 141 14.76 -4.59 -16.92
CA TYR A 141 15.51 -3.96 -18.02
C TYR A 141 16.20 -5.00 -18.90
N GLY A 142 16.67 -6.11 -18.30
CA GLY A 142 17.24 -7.24 -19.02
C GLY A 142 16.22 -8.02 -19.86
N THR A 143 14.92 -7.86 -19.62
CA THR A 143 13.85 -8.58 -20.31
C THR A 143 13.27 -7.76 -21.47
N ASP A 144 12.79 -6.54 -21.20
CA ASP A 144 12.29 -5.62 -22.23
C ASP A 144 12.50 -4.14 -21.82
N PRO A 145 13.65 -3.54 -22.18
CA PRO A 145 13.99 -2.20 -21.72
C PRO A 145 13.10 -1.13 -22.35
N GLU A 146 12.63 -1.30 -23.58
CA GLU A 146 11.80 -0.28 -24.24
C GLU A 146 10.37 -0.30 -23.68
N TYR A 147 9.84 -1.49 -23.39
CA TYR A 147 8.54 -1.60 -22.74
C TYR A 147 8.55 -1.08 -21.30
N MET A 148 9.57 -1.42 -20.52
CA MET A 148 9.75 -0.94 -19.15
C MET A 148 9.80 0.59 -19.06
N LYS A 149 10.53 1.26 -19.97
CA LYS A 149 10.58 2.73 -20.02
C LYS A 149 9.24 3.37 -20.37
N SER A 150 8.36 2.62 -21.02
CA SER A 150 7.05 3.13 -21.40
C SER A 150 6.07 3.23 -20.23
N MET A 151 6.42 2.68 -19.06
CA MET A 151 5.56 2.64 -17.87
C MET A 151 5.63 3.98 -17.14
N THR A 152 4.74 4.89 -17.52
CA THR A 152 4.61 6.24 -16.97
C THR A 152 3.13 6.60 -16.83
N THR A 153 2.82 7.52 -15.93
CA THR A 153 1.49 8.13 -15.73
C THR A 153 1.00 8.78 -17.03
N GLU A 154 1.88 9.50 -17.74
CA GLU A 154 1.54 10.09 -19.05
C GLU A 154 1.08 9.01 -20.03
N ASN A 155 1.82 7.92 -20.16
CA ASN A 155 1.43 6.85 -21.08
C ASN A 155 0.17 6.12 -20.62
N ALA A 156 -0.07 5.97 -19.31
CA ALA A 156 -1.35 5.45 -18.81
C ALA A 156 -2.54 6.36 -19.19
N ALA A 157 -2.36 7.69 -19.17
CA ALA A 157 -3.38 8.63 -19.65
C ALA A 157 -3.58 8.53 -21.18
N ARG A 158 -2.50 8.33 -21.95
CA ARG A 158 -2.58 8.11 -23.41
C ARG A 158 -3.25 6.78 -23.76
N ASP A 159 -3.00 5.73 -22.97
CA ASP A 159 -3.67 4.42 -23.08
C ASP A 159 -5.17 4.59 -22.85
N MET A 160 -5.53 5.36 -21.83
CA MET A 160 -6.92 5.69 -21.53
C MET A 160 -7.61 6.41 -22.69
N ASN A 161 -6.94 7.37 -23.34
CA ASN A 161 -7.47 8.01 -24.54
C ASN A 161 -7.60 7.03 -25.73
N ALA A 162 -6.64 6.13 -25.92
CA ALA A 162 -6.73 5.12 -26.98
C ALA A 162 -7.91 4.16 -26.76
N VAL A 163 -8.20 3.78 -25.51
CA VAL A 163 -9.38 2.97 -25.17
C VAL A 163 -10.68 3.75 -25.43
N ARG A 164 -10.75 5.05 -25.07
CA ARG A 164 -11.88 5.91 -25.43
C ARG A 164 -12.14 5.91 -26.94
N GLU A 165 -11.09 6.11 -27.73
CA GLU A 165 -11.17 6.12 -29.20
C GLU A 165 -11.63 4.76 -29.76
N ALA A 166 -11.10 3.66 -29.23
CA ALA A 166 -11.48 2.30 -29.61
C ALA A 166 -12.93 1.95 -29.27
N LEU A 167 -13.48 2.58 -28.22
CA LEU A 167 -14.90 2.51 -27.84
C LEU A 167 -15.78 3.50 -28.61
N GLU A 168 -15.21 4.27 -29.55
CA GLU A 168 -15.89 5.28 -30.36
C GLU A 168 -16.57 6.39 -29.52
N LEU A 169 -16.00 6.70 -28.36
CA LEU A 169 -16.52 7.70 -27.44
C LEU A 169 -15.92 9.07 -27.76
N ALA A 170 -16.73 10.13 -27.80
CA ALA A 170 -16.24 11.49 -27.98
C ALA A 170 -15.50 11.99 -26.73
N GLU A 171 -16.08 11.75 -25.57
CA GLU A 171 -15.59 12.12 -24.23
C GLU A 171 -15.84 10.98 -23.24
N VAL A 172 -15.19 11.02 -22.07
CA VAL A 172 -15.44 10.12 -20.94
C VAL A 172 -15.58 10.88 -19.64
N ASP A 173 -16.51 10.44 -18.79
CA ASP A 173 -16.49 10.79 -17.38
C ASP A 173 -15.42 9.94 -16.68
N TYR A 174 -14.90 10.38 -15.54
CA TYR A 174 -13.78 9.73 -14.85
C TYR A 174 -13.94 9.73 -13.34
N VAL A 175 -13.59 8.60 -12.70
CA VAL A 175 -13.42 8.47 -11.25
C VAL A 175 -12.05 7.85 -10.97
N GLY A 176 -11.17 8.63 -10.35
CA GLY A 176 -9.84 8.17 -9.93
C GLY A 176 -9.68 8.27 -8.43
N VAL A 177 -9.10 7.24 -7.82
CA VAL A 177 -8.74 7.23 -6.40
C VAL A 177 -7.21 7.21 -6.26
N SER A 178 -6.65 7.95 -5.31
CA SER A 178 -5.22 7.85 -4.97
C SER A 178 -4.32 8.22 -6.16
N TYR A 179 -3.36 7.37 -6.54
CA TYR A 179 -2.61 7.54 -7.79
C TYR A 179 -3.50 7.67 -9.05
N GLY A 180 -4.71 7.12 -9.04
CA GLY A 180 -5.70 7.32 -10.10
C GLY A 180 -6.02 8.80 -10.29
N THR A 181 -5.92 9.65 -9.26
CA THR A 181 -6.08 11.09 -9.44
C THR A 181 -4.97 11.70 -10.30
N ALA A 182 -3.75 11.16 -10.24
CA ALA A 182 -2.64 11.60 -11.08
C ALA A 182 -2.86 11.21 -12.55
N ILE A 183 -3.34 10.00 -12.82
CA ILE A 183 -3.76 9.57 -14.17
C ILE A 183 -4.87 10.50 -14.69
N GLY A 184 -5.88 10.76 -13.86
CA GLY A 184 -7.00 11.64 -14.19
C GLY A 184 -6.55 13.07 -14.53
N THR A 185 -5.70 13.67 -13.70
CA THR A 185 -5.17 15.02 -13.98
C THR A 185 -4.30 15.07 -15.23
N ASP A 186 -3.49 14.04 -15.48
CA ASP A 186 -2.66 13.97 -16.68
C ASP A 186 -3.55 13.81 -17.93
N PHE A 187 -4.60 12.99 -17.87
CA PHE A 187 -5.59 12.85 -18.95
C PHE A 187 -6.30 14.17 -19.26
N ALA A 188 -6.86 14.82 -18.23
CA ALA A 188 -7.55 16.10 -18.37
C ALA A 188 -6.65 17.21 -18.94
N THR A 189 -5.36 17.18 -18.60
CA THR A 189 -4.37 18.16 -19.10
C THR A 189 -3.99 17.88 -20.55
N LEU A 190 -3.86 16.60 -20.93
CA LEU A 190 -3.44 16.20 -22.27
C LEU A 190 -4.59 16.20 -23.29
N PHE A 191 -5.80 15.89 -22.85
CA PHE A 191 -6.98 15.67 -23.68
C PHE A 191 -8.23 16.37 -23.09
N PRO A 192 -8.19 17.70 -22.90
CA PRO A 192 -9.29 18.44 -22.27
C PRO A 192 -10.62 18.28 -23.03
N GLU A 193 -10.58 18.18 -24.37
CA GLU A 193 -11.76 17.99 -25.21
C GLU A 193 -12.36 16.57 -25.14
N ALA A 194 -11.61 15.62 -24.59
CA ALA A 194 -12.05 14.24 -24.38
C ALA A 194 -12.48 13.98 -22.93
N THR A 195 -12.45 15.01 -22.08
CA THR A 195 -12.69 14.93 -20.65
C THR A 195 -14.07 15.49 -20.32
N GLY A 196 -14.95 14.60 -19.87
CA GLY A 196 -16.25 14.94 -19.29
C GLY A 196 -16.14 15.23 -17.79
N ARG A 197 -17.11 14.74 -17.02
CA ARG A 197 -17.18 14.95 -15.56
C ARG A 197 -16.13 14.11 -14.86
N MET A 198 -15.33 14.75 -14.02
CA MET A 198 -14.19 14.11 -13.37
C MET A 198 -14.29 14.20 -11.85
N VAL A 199 -14.22 13.05 -11.19
CA VAL A 199 -14.14 12.90 -9.73
C VAL A 199 -12.74 12.43 -9.36
N LEU A 200 -12.06 13.21 -8.53
CA LEU A 200 -10.71 12.93 -8.05
C LEU A 200 -10.77 12.75 -6.53
N ASP A 201 -10.69 11.50 -6.07
CA ASP A 201 -10.82 11.12 -4.67
C ASP A 201 -9.45 10.77 -4.07
N SER A 202 -9.12 11.32 -2.90
CA SER A 202 -7.89 10.98 -2.17
C SER A 202 -6.63 11.35 -2.94
N ASN A 203 -6.52 12.63 -3.28
CA ASN A 203 -5.65 13.22 -4.29
C ASN A 203 -4.15 13.17 -4.00
N THR A 204 -3.39 12.60 -4.94
CA THR A 204 -1.93 12.74 -5.01
C THR A 204 -1.55 14.20 -5.30
N HIS A 205 -0.62 14.77 -4.53
CA HIS A 205 -0.18 16.15 -4.75
C HIS A 205 0.76 16.25 -5.98
N PRO A 206 0.50 17.18 -6.91
CA PRO A 206 1.19 17.18 -8.20
C PRO A 206 2.63 17.70 -8.17
N ASP A 207 2.99 18.60 -7.26
CA ASP A 207 4.34 19.20 -7.27
C ASP A 207 5.40 18.35 -6.54
N TRP A 208 4.97 17.32 -5.83
CA TRP A 208 5.81 16.64 -4.85
C TRP A 208 5.81 15.11 -5.06
N ARG A 209 5.03 14.64 -6.05
CA ARG A 209 5.13 13.29 -6.59
C ARG A 209 6.47 13.13 -7.33
N TRP A 210 7.28 12.11 -7.07
CA TRP A 210 7.12 11.01 -6.11
C TRP A 210 7.88 11.23 -4.80
N ASN A 211 8.99 11.98 -4.82
CA ASN A 211 9.99 12.01 -3.75
C ASN A 211 9.42 12.32 -2.37
N THR A 212 8.66 13.39 -2.22
CA THR A 212 8.23 13.84 -0.88
C THR A 212 6.84 13.33 -0.51
N GLN A 213 6.14 12.62 -1.41
CA GLN A 213 4.84 12.02 -1.11
C GLN A 213 4.95 11.04 0.07
N ALA A 214 6.00 10.22 0.09
CA ALA A 214 6.23 9.24 1.14
C ALA A 214 6.41 9.87 2.53
N GLU A 215 7.22 10.93 2.63
CA GLU A 215 7.47 11.63 3.91
C GLU A 215 6.19 12.22 4.49
N GLN A 216 5.37 12.78 3.62
CA GLN A 216 4.14 13.47 4.00
C GLN A 216 3.07 12.47 4.41
N GLY A 217 2.96 11.36 3.66
CA GLY A 217 2.14 10.22 4.04
C GLY A 217 2.59 9.58 5.35
N ALA A 218 3.90 9.44 5.61
CA ALA A 218 4.38 8.85 6.86
C ALA A 218 4.00 9.66 8.11
N LEU A 219 4.02 10.99 8.02
CA LEU A 219 3.56 11.86 9.11
C LEU A 219 2.06 11.70 9.36
N ALA A 220 1.26 11.62 8.30
CA ALA A 220 -0.19 11.40 8.40
C ALA A 220 -0.51 9.98 8.91
N GLN A 221 0.22 8.95 8.47
CA GLN A 221 0.10 7.58 8.98
C GLN A 221 0.48 7.47 10.46
N GLU A 222 1.53 8.15 10.92
CA GLU A 222 1.87 8.15 12.35
C GLU A 222 0.72 8.71 13.20
N GLN A 223 0.07 9.78 12.75
CA GLN A 223 -1.14 10.29 13.39
C GLN A 223 -2.28 9.26 13.34
N ARG A 224 -2.54 8.65 12.19
CA ARG A 224 -3.62 7.66 12.03
C ARG A 224 -3.42 6.41 12.88
N VAL A 225 -2.18 5.97 13.09
CA VAL A 225 -1.84 4.89 14.03
C VAL A 225 -2.16 5.31 15.47
N ASN A 226 -1.90 6.56 15.85
CA ASN A 226 -2.31 7.06 17.16
C ASN A 226 -3.84 7.08 17.32
N ASP A 227 -4.57 7.43 16.25
CA ASP A 227 -6.03 7.43 16.24
C ASP A 227 -6.60 6.02 16.40
N ILE A 228 -6.00 5.01 15.74
CA ILE A 228 -6.32 3.59 15.96
C ILE A 228 -6.19 3.24 17.44
N PHE A 229 -5.05 3.57 18.06
CA PHE A 229 -4.83 3.25 19.48
C PHE A 229 -5.78 4.01 20.40
N ALA A 230 -6.15 5.25 20.05
CA ALA A 230 -7.16 6.00 20.78
C ALA A 230 -8.54 5.36 20.68
N TRP A 231 -8.95 4.93 19.49
CA TRP A 231 -10.22 4.24 19.27
C TRP A 231 -10.32 2.95 20.09
N ILE A 232 -9.23 2.17 20.16
CA ILE A 232 -9.17 0.96 21.00
C ILE A 232 -9.26 1.32 22.48
N ALA A 233 -8.55 2.37 22.91
CA ALA A 233 -8.51 2.80 24.31
C ALA A 233 -9.87 3.29 24.84
N GLU A 234 -10.64 3.98 24.00
CA GLU A 234 -12.03 4.36 24.30
C GLU A 234 -12.95 3.15 24.55
N ARG A 235 -12.53 1.97 24.12
CA ARG A 235 -13.26 0.70 24.20
C ARG A 235 -12.55 -0.31 25.11
N ASP A 236 -11.80 0.16 26.10
CA ASP A 236 -11.06 -0.69 27.03
C ASP A 236 -11.98 -1.62 27.85
N ASP A 237 -13.20 -1.20 28.14
CA ASP A 237 -14.21 -2.05 28.78
C ASP A 237 -14.59 -3.27 27.94
N TYR A 238 -14.42 -3.18 26.62
CA TYR A 238 -14.62 -4.27 25.67
C TYR A 238 -13.34 -5.09 25.48
N TYR A 239 -12.23 -4.43 25.16
CA TYR A 239 -11.00 -5.09 24.71
C TYR A 239 -10.04 -5.46 25.85
N GLY A 240 -9.95 -4.65 26.91
CA GLY A 240 -9.00 -4.81 28.01
C GLY A 240 -7.54 -4.61 27.61
N LEU A 241 -7.29 -3.74 26.63
CA LEU A 241 -5.96 -3.49 26.04
C LEU A 241 -5.29 -2.22 26.58
N GLY A 242 -5.97 -1.47 27.46
CA GLY A 242 -5.51 -0.22 28.03
C GLY A 242 -6.49 0.93 27.77
N ASP A 243 -6.75 1.73 28.81
CA ASP A 243 -7.65 2.90 28.80
C ASP A 243 -6.99 4.20 28.28
N THR A 244 -5.80 4.10 27.69
CA THR A 244 -5.10 5.20 27.00
C THR A 244 -4.43 4.69 25.73
N PRO A 245 -4.22 5.54 24.70
CA PRO A 245 -3.52 5.14 23.48
C PRO A 245 -2.12 4.58 23.77
N LEU A 246 -1.41 5.15 24.75
CA LEU A 246 -0.08 4.69 25.15
C LEU A 246 -0.11 3.29 25.77
N LYS A 247 -1.13 2.94 26.56
CA LYS A 247 -1.29 1.58 27.09
C LYS A 247 -1.62 0.57 26.00
N VAL A 248 -2.49 0.93 25.06
CA VAL A 248 -2.78 0.09 23.88
C VAL A 248 -1.51 -0.12 23.05
N PHE A 249 -0.71 0.93 22.83
CA PHE A 249 0.59 0.81 22.17
C PHE A 249 1.52 -0.17 22.90
N HIS A 250 1.52 -0.21 24.23
CA HIS A 250 2.31 -1.19 24.97
C HIS A 250 1.81 -2.63 24.77
N SER A 251 0.50 -2.86 24.73
CA SER A 251 -0.09 -4.17 24.37
C SER A 251 0.26 -4.57 22.93
N TRP A 252 0.22 -3.62 21.99
CA TRP A 252 0.63 -3.83 20.60
C TRP A 252 2.12 -4.17 20.49
N LYS A 253 2.96 -3.39 21.17
CA LYS A 253 4.41 -3.58 21.22
C LYS A 253 4.77 -4.95 21.80
N TRP A 254 4.07 -5.40 22.85
CA TRP A 254 4.29 -6.72 23.42
C TRP A 254 4.11 -7.82 22.37
N VAL A 255 3.05 -7.77 21.55
CA VAL A 255 2.82 -8.77 20.49
C VAL A 255 3.90 -8.69 19.40
N THR A 256 4.18 -7.50 18.88
CA THR A 256 5.20 -7.37 17.81
C THR A 256 6.59 -7.82 18.28
N ASP A 257 6.95 -7.56 19.53
CA ASP A 257 8.18 -8.08 20.15
C ASP A 257 8.22 -9.62 20.16
N GLN A 258 7.08 -10.32 20.22
CA GLN A 258 7.00 -11.79 20.20
C GLN A 258 7.10 -12.40 18.79
N GLU A 259 6.57 -11.75 17.75
CA GLU A 259 6.44 -12.31 16.40
C GLU A 259 7.80 -12.63 15.76
N VAL A 260 8.76 -11.71 15.86
CA VAL A 260 10.10 -11.85 15.23
C VAL A 260 11.26 -11.60 16.21
N GLY A 261 10.96 -11.51 17.50
CA GLY A 261 11.96 -11.26 18.54
C GLY A 261 12.47 -9.82 18.61
N GLY A 262 11.80 -8.86 17.96
CA GLY A 262 12.17 -7.43 18.00
C GLY A 262 11.03 -6.51 17.53
N PRO A 263 10.98 -5.25 18.02
CA PRO A 263 9.90 -4.32 17.69
C PRO A 263 9.98 -3.79 16.27
N ALA A 264 8.81 -3.46 15.72
CA ALA A 264 8.70 -2.72 14.46
C ALA A 264 9.02 -1.20 14.58
N ASN A 265 9.62 -0.75 15.70
CA ASN A 265 10.04 0.62 16.04
C ASN A 265 9.07 1.70 15.55
N LEU A 266 8.00 1.96 16.30
CA LEU A 266 7.11 3.12 16.12
C LEU A 266 7.31 4.11 17.27
N THR A 267 7.11 5.41 17.01
CA THR A 267 7.01 6.39 18.10
C THR A 267 5.79 6.04 18.96
N PRO A 268 5.92 6.00 20.30
CA PRO A 268 4.77 5.83 21.18
C PRO A 268 3.80 7.01 21.05
N PRO A 269 2.47 6.79 21.16
CA PRO A 269 1.50 7.86 21.25
C PRO A 269 1.82 8.80 22.42
N PRO A 270 1.46 10.11 22.33
CA PRO A 270 1.65 11.03 23.44
C PRO A 270 0.96 10.52 24.71
N ALA A 271 1.68 10.53 25.83
CA ALA A 271 1.14 10.24 27.15
C ALA A 271 0.06 11.25 27.53
N GLN A 272 -0.97 10.75 28.20
CA GLN A 272 -2.12 11.49 28.71
C GLN A 272 -2.18 11.39 30.24
N THR A 273 -3.09 12.14 30.86
CA THR A 273 -3.29 12.12 32.32
C THR A 273 -3.50 10.71 32.89
N GLY A 274 -4.16 9.82 32.13
CA GLY A 274 -4.39 8.42 32.49
C GLY A 274 -3.13 7.55 32.59
N ASP A 275 -2.01 8.00 32.03
CA ASP A 275 -0.71 7.30 32.04
C ASP A 275 0.15 7.66 33.26
N LEU A 276 -0.17 8.77 33.93
CA LEU A 276 0.55 9.19 35.13
C LEU A 276 0.11 8.37 36.36
N PRO A 277 1.00 8.19 37.34
CA PRO A 277 0.62 7.77 38.69
C PRO A 277 -0.51 8.63 39.24
N VAL A 278 -1.43 8.03 39.98
CA VAL A 278 -2.65 8.68 40.48
C VAL A 278 -2.33 9.93 41.32
N GLU A 279 -1.18 9.96 41.99
CA GLU A 279 -0.70 11.06 42.82
C GLU A 279 -0.33 12.31 42.02
N LEU A 280 0.03 12.15 40.74
CA LEU A 280 0.42 13.26 39.87
C LEU A 280 -0.77 13.86 39.13
N ARG A 281 -1.91 13.17 39.05
CA ARG A 281 -3.11 13.61 38.33
C ARG A 281 -3.80 14.76 39.05
N GLY A 282 -4.16 15.81 38.33
CA GLY A 282 -4.69 17.08 38.83
C GLY A 282 -3.68 17.93 39.60
N SER A 283 -2.40 17.51 39.67
CA SER A 283 -1.38 18.21 40.45
C SER A 283 -0.67 19.31 39.66
N ALA A 284 0.02 20.22 40.36
CA ALA A 284 0.84 21.25 39.72
C ALA A 284 2.01 20.71 38.88
N VAL A 285 2.36 19.43 39.05
CA VAL A 285 3.45 18.78 38.30
C VAL A 285 2.96 17.88 37.17
N GLU A 286 1.64 17.75 36.95
CA GLU A 286 1.07 16.93 35.87
C GLU A 286 1.59 17.35 34.49
N LYS A 287 1.36 18.61 34.10
CA LYS A 287 1.78 19.12 32.80
C LYS A 287 3.30 19.02 32.59
N PRO A 288 4.15 19.47 33.55
CA PRO A 288 5.58 19.25 33.45
C PRO A 288 5.99 17.77 33.28
N ALA A 289 5.31 16.84 33.95
CA ALA A 289 5.59 15.42 33.80
C ALA A 289 5.22 14.91 32.40
N LEU A 290 4.05 15.27 31.87
CA LEU A 290 3.62 14.93 30.51
C LEU A 290 4.56 15.53 29.46
N ASP A 291 4.93 16.81 29.60
CA ASP A 291 5.85 17.50 28.68
C ASP A 291 7.22 16.79 28.65
N VAL A 292 7.73 16.33 29.80
CA VAL A 292 8.99 15.57 29.88
C VAL A 292 8.85 14.18 29.27
N ILE A 293 7.76 13.46 29.55
CA ILE A 293 7.52 12.13 28.97
C ILE A 293 7.45 12.23 27.44
N ASN A 294 6.58 13.11 26.93
CA ASN A 294 6.34 13.27 25.50
C ASN A 294 7.55 13.84 24.77
N GLY A 295 8.23 14.83 25.36
CA GLY A 295 9.44 15.43 24.78
C GLY A 295 10.64 14.50 24.71
N THR A 296 10.63 13.38 25.44
CA THR A 296 11.71 12.39 25.41
C THR A 296 11.33 11.05 24.78
N ALA A 297 10.04 10.82 24.47
CA ALA A 297 9.55 9.56 23.94
C ALA A 297 10.24 9.12 22.63
N PRO A 298 10.44 9.99 21.61
CA PRO A 298 11.14 9.60 20.39
C PRO A 298 12.60 9.16 20.65
N ALA A 299 13.31 9.87 21.55
CA ALA A 299 14.68 9.53 21.90
C ALA A 299 14.77 8.20 22.66
N ARG A 300 13.84 7.94 23.58
CA ARG A 300 13.77 6.66 24.30
C ARG A 300 13.46 5.50 23.36
N ALA A 301 12.45 5.66 22.49
CA ALA A 301 12.10 4.66 21.48
C ALA A 301 13.29 4.33 20.57
N ARG A 302 14.05 5.35 20.17
CA ARG A 302 15.27 5.16 19.38
C ARG A 302 16.37 4.40 20.12
N VAL A 303 16.61 4.73 21.39
CA VAL A 303 17.60 4.01 22.22
C VAL A 303 17.18 2.55 22.42
N GLU A 304 15.91 2.28 22.69
CA GLU A 304 15.38 0.92 22.78
C GLU A 304 15.54 0.14 21.47
N GLY A 305 15.19 0.78 20.34
CA GLY A 305 15.34 0.21 19.01
C GLY A 305 16.80 -0.07 18.66
N PHE A 306 17.73 0.83 19.04
CA PHE A 306 19.17 0.63 18.84
C PHE A 306 19.74 -0.51 19.71
N ALA A 307 19.41 -0.52 21.00
CA ALA A 307 19.87 -1.56 21.93
C ALA A 307 19.42 -2.96 21.46
N ARG A 308 18.20 -3.05 20.93
CA ARG A 308 17.67 -4.30 20.36
C ARG A 308 18.30 -4.65 19.02
N ALA A 309 18.57 -3.67 18.16
CA ALA A 309 19.38 -3.86 16.94
C ALA A 309 20.69 -4.57 17.27
N ALA A 310 21.39 -4.04 18.27
CA ALA A 310 22.68 -4.54 18.70
C ALA A 310 22.57 -5.95 19.27
N ALA A 311 21.55 -6.21 20.11
CA ALA A 311 21.29 -7.53 20.68
C ALA A 311 20.99 -8.59 19.63
N LEU A 312 20.34 -8.21 18.53
CA LEU A 312 19.92 -9.09 17.44
C LEU A 312 20.89 -9.03 16.25
N GLN A 313 22.10 -8.48 16.44
CA GLN A 313 23.15 -8.34 15.41
C GLN A 313 22.69 -7.66 14.11
N GLY A 314 21.71 -6.75 14.21
CA GLY A 314 21.12 -6.04 13.09
C GLY A 314 20.10 -6.86 12.27
N LEU A 315 19.83 -8.13 12.64
CA LEU A 315 19.02 -9.06 11.86
C LEU A 315 17.50 -8.76 11.90
N THR A 316 17.02 -7.96 12.85
CA THR A 316 15.56 -7.82 13.11
C THR A 316 15.03 -6.39 13.15
N ASN A 317 15.89 -5.37 13.13
CA ASN A 317 15.45 -3.96 13.24
C ASN A 317 14.57 -3.50 12.08
N ASN A 318 14.51 -4.31 11.02
CA ASN A 318 13.70 -4.06 9.84
C ASN A 318 12.86 -5.30 9.43
N ALA A 319 12.78 -6.32 10.29
CA ALA A 319 11.90 -7.47 10.06
C ALA A 319 10.44 -7.00 10.14
N THR A 320 9.63 -7.26 9.10
CA THR A 320 8.18 -7.04 9.18
C THR A 320 7.57 -8.02 10.18
N THR A 321 6.54 -7.56 10.87
CA THR A 321 5.72 -8.43 11.72
C THR A 321 4.30 -8.37 11.16
N GLY A 322 3.57 -9.49 11.22
CA GLY A 322 2.21 -9.54 10.65
C GLY A 322 1.30 -8.48 11.28
N LEU A 323 1.44 -8.26 12.59
CA LEU A 323 0.69 -7.22 13.28
C LEU A 323 1.10 -5.80 12.86
N TYR A 324 2.38 -5.53 12.60
CA TYR A 324 2.81 -4.23 12.08
C TYR A 324 2.20 -3.94 10.70
N ASP A 325 2.29 -4.88 9.77
CA ASP A 325 1.75 -4.70 8.42
C ASP A 325 0.22 -4.54 8.45
N ALA A 326 -0.47 -5.29 9.32
CA ALA A 326 -1.90 -5.13 9.57
C ALA A 326 -2.24 -3.75 10.16
N THR A 327 -1.38 -3.21 11.04
CA THR A 327 -1.57 -1.87 11.64
C THR A 327 -1.41 -0.77 10.60
N VAL A 328 -0.39 -0.86 9.75
CA VAL A 328 -0.19 0.07 8.63
C VAL A 328 -1.35 -0.04 7.62
N GLY A 329 -1.77 -1.26 7.28
CA GLY A 329 -2.93 -1.48 6.40
C GLY A 329 -4.23 -0.91 6.97
N ALA A 330 -4.42 -0.96 8.29
CA ALA A 330 -5.58 -0.39 8.96
C ALA A 330 -5.62 1.15 8.94
N THR A 331 -4.52 1.83 8.56
CA THR A 331 -4.54 3.30 8.38
C THR A 331 -5.39 3.73 7.18
N TYR A 332 -5.61 2.84 6.20
CA TYR A 332 -6.43 3.12 5.01
C TYR A 332 -7.91 3.30 5.33
N SER A 333 -8.45 2.58 6.33
CA SER A 333 -9.86 2.71 6.68
C SER A 333 -10.14 2.36 8.12
N GLU A 334 -10.97 3.18 8.76
CA GLU A 334 -11.55 2.93 10.07
C GLU A 334 -12.23 1.58 10.17
N GLN A 335 -12.82 1.07 9.08
CA GLN A 335 -13.51 -0.22 9.08
C GLN A 335 -12.59 -1.41 9.39
N ALA A 336 -11.27 -1.25 9.23
CA ALA A 336 -10.29 -2.27 9.60
C ALA A 336 -9.97 -2.29 11.11
N TRP A 337 -10.27 -1.22 11.85
CA TRP A 337 -9.85 -1.04 13.24
C TRP A 337 -10.47 -2.08 14.20
N PRO A 338 -11.77 -2.44 14.10
CA PRO A 338 -12.34 -3.48 14.95
C PRO A 338 -11.64 -4.82 14.79
N MET A 339 -11.26 -5.20 13.57
CA MET A 339 -10.54 -6.44 13.30
C MET A 339 -9.12 -6.40 13.87
N LEU A 340 -8.40 -5.29 13.68
CA LEU A 340 -7.06 -5.12 14.24
C LEU A 340 -7.07 -5.19 15.77
N ALA A 341 -7.99 -4.49 16.42
CA ALA A 341 -8.16 -4.50 17.88
C ALA A 341 -8.49 -5.91 18.39
N HIS A 342 -9.28 -6.64 17.62
CA HIS A 342 -9.67 -8.01 17.91
C HIS A 342 -8.49 -8.99 17.83
N VAL A 343 -7.69 -8.91 16.77
CA VAL A 343 -6.44 -9.67 16.62
C VAL A 343 -5.46 -9.34 17.74
N LEU A 344 -5.32 -8.07 18.08
CA LEU A 344 -4.45 -7.62 19.18
C LEU A 344 -4.90 -8.20 20.53
N LYS A 345 -6.22 -8.22 20.79
CA LYS A 345 -6.81 -8.85 21.97
C LYS A 345 -6.52 -10.36 22.03
N TYR A 346 -6.77 -11.08 20.94
CA TYR A 346 -6.52 -12.52 20.88
C TYR A 346 -5.10 -12.89 21.33
N TYR A 347 -4.10 -12.16 20.84
CA TYR A 347 -2.71 -12.40 21.23
C TYR A 347 -2.42 -12.05 22.70
N ASN A 348 -2.97 -10.93 23.20
CA ASN A 348 -2.80 -10.54 24.60
C ASN A 348 -3.49 -11.50 25.59
N ASP A 349 -4.55 -12.20 25.16
CA ASP A 349 -5.25 -13.22 25.96
C ASP A 349 -4.59 -14.62 25.92
N GLY A 350 -3.39 -14.72 25.34
CA GLY A 350 -2.62 -15.97 25.25
C GLY A 350 -2.91 -16.79 23.99
N GLY A 351 -3.54 -16.19 22.98
CA GLY A 351 -3.66 -16.74 21.64
C GLY A 351 -2.29 -17.12 21.07
N THR A 352 -2.28 -18.11 20.17
CA THR A 352 -1.01 -18.60 19.61
C THR A 352 -0.46 -17.57 18.64
N ILE A 353 0.64 -16.92 19.03
CA ILE A 353 1.43 -16.08 18.13
C ILE A 353 2.23 -17.03 17.24
N ALA A 354 1.85 -17.14 15.97
CA ALA A 354 2.66 -17.84 14.99
C ALA A 354 3.97 -17.07 14.82
N ARG A 355 5.05 -17.54 15.45
CA ARG A 355 6.39 -17.09 15.11
C ARG A 355 6.71 -17.63 13.73
N ALA A 356 6.51 -16.80 12.72
CA ALA A 356 7.03 -17.09 11.42
C ALA A 356 8.52 -16.73 11.45
N ASP A 357 9.39 -17.75 11.34
CA ASP A 357 10.78 -17.46 11.02
C ASP A 357 10.85 -16.77 9.65
N TYR A 358 11.93 -16.02 9.41
CA TYR A 358 12.09 -15.25 8.18
C TYR A 358 11.95 -16.13 6.93
N GLU A 359 12.44 -17.37 6.96
CA GLU A 359 12.28 -18.31 5.84
C GLU A 359 10.80 -18.66 5.61
N THR A 360 10.01 -18.84 6.68
CA THR A 360 8.58 -19.10 6.61
C THR A 360 7.80 -17.89 6.12
N VAL A 361 8.12 -16.67 6.57
CA VAL A 361 7.51 -15.43 6.04
C VAL A 361 7.86 -15.25 4.57
N ALA A 362 9.14 -15.42 4.20
CA ALA A 362 9.59 -15.34 2.82
C ALA A 362 8.93 -16.41 1.95
N LEU A 363 8.75 -17.64 2.48
CA LEU A 363 8.01 -18.71 1.81
C LEU A 363 6.51 -18.41 1.73
N MET A 364 5.91 -17.73 2.70
CA MET A 364 4.50 -17.32 2.68
C MET A 364 4.25 -16.18 1.69
N LEU A 365 5.13 -15.18 1.64
CA LEU A 365 5.13 -14.12 0.63
C LEU A 365 5.38 -14.72 -0.76
N ALA A 366 6.42 -15.55 -0.93
CA ALA A 366 6.66 -16.28 -2.16
C ALA A 366 5.51 -17.24 -2.52
N ALA A 367 4.77 -17.78 -1.54
CA ALA A 367 3.58 -18.58 -1.78
C ALA A 367 2.37 -17.72 -2.14
N GLN A 368 2.18 -16.52 -1.59
CA GLN A 368 1.16 -15.57 -2.03
C GLN A 368 1.45 -15.08 -3.46
N GLU A 369 2.72 -14.81 -3.77
CA GLU A 369 3.21 -14.42 -5.10
C GLU A 369 3.09 -15.54 -6.12
N ASN A 370 3.45 -16.78 -5.75
CA ASN A 370 3.23 -17.95 -6.60
C ASN A 370 1.74 -18.31 -6.73
N ARG A 371 0.89 -17.86 -5.79
CA ARG A 371 -0.57 -18.05 -5.85
C ARG A 371 -1.26 -16.99 -6.71
N SER A 372 -0.67 -15.80 -6.88
CA SER A 372 -1.26 -14.73 -7.68
C SER A 372 -0.21 -13.89 -8.42
N PRO A 373 -0.02 -14.11 -9.73
CA PRO A 373 0.79 -13.25 -10.60
C PRO A 373 0.38 -11.76 -10.55
N VAL A 374 -0.90 -11.48 -10.24
CA VAL A 374 -1.44 -10.13 -10.09
C VAL A 374 -0.69 -9.37 -8.98
N TYR A 375 -0.63 -9.94 -7.77
CA TYR A 375 -0.04 -9.27 -6.61
C TYR A 375 1.44 -8.91 -6.81
N ARG A 376 2.18 -9.79 -7.49
CA ARG A 376 3.60 -9.56 -7.77
C ARG A 376 3.81 -8.42 -8.76
N THR A 377 3.11 -8.45 -9.89
CA THR A 377 3.23 -7.41 -10.91
C THR A 377 2.77 -6.05 -10.35
N ASP A 378 1.75 -6.02 -9.49
CA ASP A 378 1.25 -4.79 -8.86
C ASP A 378 2.36 -4.07 -8.06
N ILE A 379 3.12 -4.79 -7.23
CA ILE A 379 4.24 -4.24 -6.44
C ILE A 379 5.40 -3.78 -7.34
N GLU A 380 5.77 -4.59 -8.33
CA GLU A 380 6.85 -4.27 -9.26
C GLU A 380 6.55 -2.98 -10.03
N MET A 381 5.30 -2.83 -10.47
CA MET A 381 4.84 -1.66 -11.23
C MET A 381 4.85 -0.36 -10.42
N ASN A 382 4.61 -0.44 -9.10
CA ASN A 382 4.75 0.72 -8.23
C ASN A 382 6.17 1.31 -8.29
N SER A 383 7.18 0.45 -8.16
CA SER A 383 8.59 0.84 -8.23
C SER A 383 8.98 1.32 -9.63
N ILE A 384 8.54 0.61 -10.68
CA ILE A 384 8.87 0.97 -12.07
C ILE A 384 8.34 2.36 -12.42
N ILE A 385 7.06 2.64 -12.16
CA ILE A 385 6.43 3.93 -12.47
C ILE A 385 7.10 5.05 -11.67
N THR A 386 7.27 4.85 -10.36
CA THR A 386 7.91 5.83 -9.48
C THR A 386 9.31 6.18 -9.98
N CYS A 387 10.15 5.20 -10.28
CA CYS A 387 11.53 5.45 -10.70
C CYS A 387 11.65 5.96 -12.14
N ASN A 388 10.72 5.60 -13.04
CA ASN A 388 10.66 6.17 -14.38
C ASN A 388 10.34 7.68 -14.38
N GLU A 389 9.65 8.18 -13.35
CA GLU A 389 9.17 9.57 -13.28
C GLU A 389 9.87 10.44 -12.24
N THR A 390 10.66 9.84 -11.35
CA THR A 390 11.35 10.57 -10.28
C THR A 390 12.43 11.47 -10.85
N ALA A 391 12.11 12.77 -10.94
CA ALA A 391 12.97 13.79 -11.53
C ALA A 391 14.07 14.33 -10.60
N ALA A 392 14.18 13.85 -9.35
CA ALA A 392 15.22 14.31 -8.40
C ALA A 392 16.42 13.36 -8.40
N PRO A 393 17.66 13.86 -8.53
CA PRO A 393 18.85 13.04 -8.39
C PRO A 393 18.97 12.54 -6.94
N ALA A 394 19.37 11.28 -6.77
CA ALA A 394 19.57 10.65 -5.47
C ALA A 394 20.45 11.52 -4.56
N ASP A 395 19.90 11.94 -3.41
CA ASP A 395 20.66 12.64 -2.37
C ASP A 395 21.47 11.59 -1.60
N GLN A 396 22.73 11.39 -1.98
CA GLN A 396 23.58 10.39 -1.33
C GLN A 396 23.74 10.62 0.19
N LEU A 397 23.73 11.88 0.65
CA LEU A 397 23.80 12.18 2.08
C LEU A 397 22.46 11.89 2.75
N GLY A 398 21.35 12.24 2.11
CA GLY A 398 19.99 11.87 2.51
C GLY A 398 19.81 10.36 2.63
N VAL A 399 20.30 9.58 1.66
CA VAL A 399 20.25 8.10 1.69
C VAL A 399 21.04 7.56 2.88
N ILE A 400 22.25 8.08 3.13
CA ILE A 400 23.06 7.67 4.29
C ILE A 400 22.33 8.02 5.60
N ALA A 401 21.77 9.22 5.70
CA ALA A 401 21.03 9.67 6.88
C ALA A 401 19.78 8.83 7.13
N ALA A 402 18.97 8.57 6.09
CA ALA A 402 17.75 7.78 6.17
C ALA A 402 18.03 6.31 6.50
N LYS A 403 19.08 5.71 5.91
CA LYS A 403 19.54 4.37 6.29
C LYS A 403 20.06 4.33 7.72
N ALA A 404 20.83 5.33 8.13
CA ALA A 404 21.27 5.43 9.52
C ALA A 404 20.05 5.48 10.45
N ASP A 405 19.02 6.27 10.12
CA ASP A 405 17.78 6.32 10.88
C ASP A 405 17.08 4.95 10.97
N LYS A 406 16.84 4.31 9.83
CA LYS A 406 16.25 2.97 9.68
C LYS A 406 16.98 1.91 10.50
N TYR A 407 18.31 1.89 10.48
CA TYR A 407 19.11 0.86 11.18
C TYR A 407 19.45 1.21 12.64
N THR A 408 19.26 2.47 13.07
CA THR A 408 19.56 2.92 14.46
C THR A 408 18.33 3.10 15.33
N GLY A 409 17.21 2.45 14.98
CA GLY A 409 16.00 2.44 15.80
C GLY A 409 15.08 3.64 15.59
N GLY A 410 15.23 4.39 14.48
CA GLY A 410 14.28 5.44 14.12
C GLY A 410 12.85 4.90 13.95
N ASN A 411 11.86 5.80 13.99
CA ASN A 411 10.48 5.42 13.69
C ASN A 411 10.44 4.84 12.27
N ARG A 412 9.94 3.62 12.15
CA ARG A 412 9.94 2.85 10.90
C ARG A 412 9.12 3.50 9.79
N LEU A 413 7.99 4.13 10.09
CA LEU A 413 7.18 4.85 9.11
C LEU A 413 8.00 5.98 8.49
N THR A 414 8.54 6.86 9.33
CA THR A 414 9.31 8.03 8.88
C THR A 414 10.66 7.64 8.28
N ALA A 415 11.32 6.62 8.82
CA ALA A 415 12.60 6.14 8.32
C ALA A 415 12.46 5.48 6.94
N ARG A 416 11.38 4.69 6.70
CA ARG A 416 11.09 4.15 5.37
C ARG A 416 10.80 5.27 4.38
N ALA A 417 9.94 6.21 4.76
CA ALA A 417 9.62 7.34 3.91
C ALA A 417 10.84 8.22 3.58
N ALA A 418 11.74 8.45 4.54
CA ALA A 418 12.99 9.17 4.30
C ALA A 418 13.92 8.42 3.33
N VAL A 419 13.91 7.08 3.33
CA VAL A 419 14.66 6.26 2.37
C VAL A 419 14.09 6.44 0.95
N GLU A 420 12.76 6.42 0.83
CA GLU A 420 12.05 6.68 -0.43
C GLU A 420 12.31 8.10 -0.95
N ALA A 421 12.18 9.11 -0.08
CA ALA A 421 12.37 10.51 -0.44
C ALA A 421 13.81 10.88 -0.77
N ALA A 422 14.79 10.21 -0.15
CA ALA A 422 16.19 10.33 -0.55
C ALA A 422 16.49 9.68 -1.92
N GLY A 423 15.51 8.97 -2.50
CA GLY A 423 15.63 8.29 -3.78
C GLY A 423 16.41 6.99 -3.70
N ASP A 424 16.55 6.37 -2.52
CA ASP A 424 17.33 5.13 -2.35
C ASP A 424 16.79 4.00 -3.23
N ASP A 425 15.47 3.90 -3.32
CA ASP A 425 14.77 2.92 -4.13
C ASP A 425 15.11 3.10 -5.62
N CYS A 426 15.43 4.30 -6.09
CA CYS A 426 15.75 4.55 -7.49
C CYS A 426 17.27 4.74 -7.75
N VAL A 427 18.16 4.37 -6.81
CA VAL A 427 19.62 4.57 -6.97
C VAL A 427 20.17 3.75 -8.13
N GLY A 428 20.52 4.43 -9.23
CA GLY A 428 21.04 3.79 -10.44
C GLY A 428 19.99 3.64 -11.53
N TRP A 429 18.71 3.90 -11.23
CA TRP A 429 17.66 4.07 -12.21
C TRP A 429 17.75 5.45 -12.85
N GLN A 430 17.68 5.53 -14.19
CA GLN A 430 17.61 6.80 -14.89
C GLN A 430 16.14 7.12 -15.19
N PRO A 431 15.57 8.24 -14.70
CA PRO A 431 14.20 8.60 -15.02
C PRO A 431 14.07 8.88 -16.52
N VAL A 432 12.94 8.49 -17.09
CA VAL A 432 12.65 8.56 -18.52
C VAL A 432 11.54 9.55 -18.85
N ALA A 433 10.77 9.97 -17.85
CA ALA A 433 9.73 10.98 -17.99
C ALA A 433 9.80 12.00 -16.84
N LYS A 434 9.09 13.11 -17.06
CA LYS A 434 8.77 14.07 -16.00
C LYS A 434 7.27 14.07 -15.82
N THR A 435 6.85 14.26 -14.58
CA THR A 435 5.45 14.43 -14.21
C THR A 435 4.85 15.64 -14.93
N ILE A 436 3.64 15.48 -15.48
CA ILE A 436 2.87 16.57 -16.06
C ILE A 436 2.32 17.45 -14.93
N SER A 437 2.43 18.77 -15.09
CA SER A 437 1.76 19.72 -14.20
C SER A 437 0.28 19.79 -14.55
N PRO A 438 -0.64 19.47 -13.61
CA PRO A 438 -2.06 19.52 -13.89
C PRO A 438 -2.51 20.92 -14.33
N ASN A 439 -3.39 20.96 -15.33
CA ASN A 439 -4.03 22.18 -15.80
C ASN A 439 -5.47 21.89 -16.24
N GLY A 440 -6.43 22.52 -15.57
CA GLY A 440 -7.85 22.40 -15.89
C GLY A 440 -8.43 23.55 -16.71
N ASP A 441 -7.65 24.54 -17.16
CA ASP A 441 -8.15 25.76 -17.80
C ASP A 441 -9.05 25.47 -19.01
N ALA A 442 -8.67 24.48 -19.82
CA ALA A 442 -9.36 24.10 -21.05
C ALA A 442 -10.56 23.16 -20.84
N LEU A 443 -10.83 22.73 -19.61
CA LEU A 443 -11.97 21.86 -19.30
C LEU A 443 -13.29 22.65 -19.33
N ASP A 444 -14.29 22.12 -20.01
CA ASP A 444 -15.66 22.63 -20.01
C ASP A 444 -16.31 22.43 -18.62
N GLU A 445 -16.17 21.23 -18.05
CA GLU A 445 -16.64 20.89 -16.71
C GLU A 445 -15.44 20.78 -15.75
N LYS A 446 -15.50 21.51 -14.62
CA LYS A 446 -14.42 21.47 -13.63
C LYS A 446 -14.56 20.24 -12.72
N PRO A 447 -13.44 19.64 -12.28
CA PRO A 447 -13.51 18.39 -11.52
C PRO A 447 -14.08 18.61 -10.12
N LEU A 448 -14.78 17.59 -9.64
CA LEU A 448 -15.07 17.41 -8.22
C LEU A 448 -13.85 16.77 -7.55
N VAL A 449 -13.26 17.48 -6.58
CA VAL A 449 -12.13 17.00 -5.80
C VAL A 449 -12.65 16.55 -4.43
N LEU A 450 -12.57 15.27 -4.14
CA LEU A 450 -12.99 14.66 -2.87
C LEU A 450 -11.78 14.28 -2.03
N HIS A 451 -11.87 14.51 -0.72
CA HIS A 451 -10.76 14.19 0.16
C HIS A 451 -11.14 14.07 1.63
N SER A 452 -10.68 13.02 2.30
CA SER A 452 -10.80 12.90 3.76
C SER A 452 -9.85 13.87 4.46
N GLU A 453 -10.29 14.47 5.56
CA GLU A 453 -9.52 15.49 6.30
C GLU A 453 -8.23 14.93 6.89
N ASP A 454 -8.28 13.69 7.37
CA ASP A 454 -7.17 12.98 8.02
C ASP A 454 -6.67 11.78 7.18
N ASP A 455 -6.76 11.86 5.84
CA ASP A 455 -6.25 10.80 4.94
C ASP A 455 -4.76 10.54 5.21
N ALA A 456 -4.47 9.32 5.66
CA ALA A 456 -3.12 8.90 6.05
C ALA A 456 -2.19 8.66 4.85
N ILE A 457 -2.73 8.39 3.67
CA ILE A 457 -1.98 7.91 2.50
C ILE A 457 -1.68 9.06 1.56
N THR A 458 -2.70 9.88 1.27
CA THR A 458 -2.56 11.10 0.48
C THR A 458 -2.97 12.29 1.32
N PRO A 459 -2.04 13.04 1.94
CA PRO A 459 -2.41 14.16 2.82
C PRO A 459 -3.19 15.27 2.10
N ILE A 460 -4.09 15.94 2.81
CA ILE A 460 -5.03 16.95 2.29
C ILE A 460 -4.42 18.12 1.51
N ALA A 461 -3.14 18.42 1.73
CA ALA A 461 -2.41 19.37 0.91
C ALA A 461 -2.49 19.02 -0.59
N GLY A 462 -2.50 17.73 -0.93
CA GLY A 462 -2.65 17.26 -2.31
C GLY A 462 -3.98 17.67 -2.92
N ALA A 463 -5.09 17.51 -2.20
CA ALA A 463 -6.42 17.90 -2.67
C ALA A 463 -6.55 19.40 -2.86
N HIS A 464 -6.01 20.21 -1.94
CA HIS A 464 -5.98 21.66 -2.11
C HIS A 464 -5.22 22.07 -3.38
N ARG A 465 -4.05 21.45 -3.60
CA ARG A 465 -3.22 21.77 -4.76
C ARG A 465 -3.85 21.31 -6.07
N VAL A 466 -4.48 20.12 -6.10
CA VAL A 466 -5.22 19.63 -7.28
C VAL A 466 -6.42 20.52 -7.58
N ALA A 467 -7.21 20.90 -6.58
CA ALA A 467 -8.34 21.81 -6.76
C ALA A 467 -7.90 23.16 -7.32
N GLU A 468 -6.78 23.72 -6.82
CA GLU A 468 -6.18 24.93 -7.37
C GLU A 468 -5.72 24.76 -8.83
N ALA A 469 -4.95 23.70 -9.12
CA ALA A 469 -4.36 23.47 -10.45
C ALA A 469 -5.42 23.21 -11.53
N MET A 470 -6.49 22.50 -11.16
CA MET A 470 -7.55 22.10 -12.08
C MET A 470 -8.73 23.06 -12.10
N GLY A 471 -8.74 24.07 -11.22
CA GLY A 471 -9.90 24.93 -11.00
C GLY A 471 -11.13 24.15 -10.51
N GLY A 472 -10.91 23.05 -9.80
CA GLY A 472 -11.93 22.13 -9.30
C GLY A 472 -12.58 22.57 -8.00
N ALA A 473 -13.72 21.96 -7.68
CA ALA A 473 -14.43 22.19 -6.43
C ALA A 473 -13.99 21.13 -5.38
N LEU A 474 -13.36 21.59 -4.29
CA LEU A 474 -12.94 20.72 -3.18
C LEU A 474 -14.08 20.49 -2.20
N VAL A 475 -14.47 19.24 -2.03
CA VAL A 475 -15.34 18.77 -0.95
C VAL A 475 -14.50 17.95 0.03
N THR A 476 -14.36 18.43 1.27
CA THR A 476 -13.71 17.67 2.34
C THR A 476 -14.68 16.70 3.00
N VAL A 477 -14.16 15.57 3.46
CA VAL A 477 -14.91 14.51 4.13
C VAL A 477 -14.33 14.34 5.51
N GLY A 478 -15.16 14.39 6.56
CA GLY A 478 -14.66 14.13 7.92
C GLY A 478 -14.05 12.73 8.06
N GLY A 479 -13.09 12.59 8.99
CA GLY A 479 -12.36 11.34 9.21
C GLY A 479 -11.14 11.21 8.27
N GLY A 480 -10.59 10.00 8.18
CA GLY A 480 -9.31 9.75 7.49
C GLY A 480 -9.28 8.49 6.63
N ASP A 481 -10.43 8.05 6.12
CA ASP A 481 -10.50 6.92 5.18
C ASP A 481 -9.88 7.33 3.83
N HIS A 482 -9.04 6.47 3.27
CA HIS A 482 -8.45 6.63 1.95
C HIS A 482 -9.38 6.05 0.89
N GLY A 483 -9.90 6.93 0.04
CA GLY A 483 -11.05 6.67 -0.83
C GLY A 483 -12.37 6.81 -0.07
N THR A 484 -13.32 7.56 -0.62
CA THR A 484 -14.57 7.92 0.04
C THR A 484 -15.81 7.53 -0.76
N PHE A 485 -15.76 7.63 -2.10
CA PHE A 485 -16.86 7.23 -2.96
C PHE A 485 -17.02 5.70 -3.01
N ARG A 486 -18.27 5.22 -2.93
CA ARG A 486 -18.63 3.78 -2.87
C ARG A 486 -18.11 3.05 -1.63
N MET A 487 -17.82 3.80 -0.56
CA MET A 487 -17.30 3.26 0.70
C MET A 487 -18.33 3.27 1.85
N GLY A 488 -19.62 3.36 1.52
CA GLY A 488 -20.73 3.30 2.48
C GLY A 488 -21.14 4.64 3.08
N ASN A 489 -20.67 5.77 2.53
CA ASN A 489 -21.13 7.11 2.94
C ASN A 489 -22.20 7.61 1.94
N GLU A 490 -23.47 7.42 2.29
CA GLU A 490 -24.60 7.78 1.41
C GLU A 490 -24.60 9.26 0.98
N ALA A 491 -24.09 10.17 1.81
CA ALA A 491 -24.02 11.59 1.48
C ALA A 491 -22.99 11.86 0.38
N ILE A 492 -21.83 11.19 0.45
CA ILE A 492 -20.80 11.25 -0.60
C ILE A 492 -21.29 10.57 -1.87
N ASP A 493 -21.87 9.38 -1.75
CA ASP A 493 -22.40 8.65 -2.90
C ASP A 493 -23.45 9.47 -3.65
N LYS A 494 -24.38 10.11 -2.92
CA LYS A 494 -25.36 11.00 -3.51
C LYS A 494 -24.72 12.22 -4.16
N LEU A 495 -23.74 12.86 -3.51
CA LEU A 495 -23.05 14.03 -4.04
C LEU A 495 -22.31 13.70 -5.35
N VAL A 496 -21.60 12.57 -5.38
CA VAL A 496 -20.90 12.11 -6.59
C VAL A 496 -21.90 11.79 -7.70
N MET A 497 -23.00 11.09 -7.39
CA MET A 497 -24.00 10.78 -8.40
C MET A 497 -24.68 12.05 -8.93
N GLU A 498 -25.00 13.03 -8.08
CA GLU A 498 -25.53 14.33 -8.50
C GLU A 498 -24.54 15.09 -9.39
N PHE A 499 -23.24 15.06 -9.05
CA PHE A 499 -22.20 15.62 -9.90
C PHE A 499 -22.13 14.90 -11.25
N LEU A 500 -22.08 13.56 -11.29
CA LEU A 500 -22.06 12.77 -12.52
C LEU A 500 -23.33 13.00 -13.39
N GLU A 501 -24.45 13.35 -12.79
CA GLU A 501 -25.68 13.69 -13.52
C GLU A 501 -25.70 15.13 -14.06
N THR A 502 -25.13 16.08 -13.30
CA THR A 502 -25.35 17.52 -13.56
C THR A 502 -24.12 18.27 -14.05
N GLY A 503 -22.91 17.78 -13.76
CA GLY A 503 -21.64 18.50 -13.92
C GLY A 503 -21.40 19.57 -12.85
N ILE A 504 -22.34 19.80 -11.94
CA ILE A 504 -22.25 20.88 -10.96
C ILE A 504 -21.54 20.38 -9.70
N ALA A 505 -20.40 20.98 -9.38
CA ALA A 505 -19.69 20.76 -8.12
C ALA A 505 -19.49 22.09 -7.39
N GLU A 506 -19.75 22.08 -6.09
CA GLU A 506 -19.55 23.24 -5.20
C GLU A 506 -18.59 22.85 -4.08
N PRO A 507 -17.62 23.71 -3.71
CA PRO A 507 -16.76 23.45 -2.56
C PRO A 507 -17.58 23.28 -1.29
N GLY A 508 -17.18 22.35 -0.43
CA GLY A 508 -17.98 22.05 0.75
C GLY A 508 -17.31 21.09 1.72
N HIS A 509 -18.10 20.68 2.70
CA HIS A 509 -17.73 19.67 3.69
C HIS A 509 -18.88 18.70 3.86
N VAL A 510 -18.56 17.41 3.93
CA VAL A 510 -19.48 16.32 4.23
C VAL A 510 -18.96 15.58 5.45
N ALA A 511 -19.86 15.20 6.35
CA ALA A 511 -19.47 14.41 7.50
C ALA A 511 -18.90 13.05 7.08
N GLY A 512 -17.88 12.59 7.81
CA GLY A 512 -17.36 11.24 7.69
C GLY A 512 -18.39 10.18 8.06
N LYS A 513 -18.05 8.92 7.78
CA LYS A 513 -18.82 7.80 8.32
C LYS A 513 -18.74 7.82 9.85
N PRO A 514 -19.77 7.31 10.54
CA PRO A 514 -19.65 7.02 11.96
C PRO A 514 -18.46 6.10 12.20
N SER A 515 -17.72 6.37 13.28
CA SER A 515 -16.68 5.47 13.77
C SER A 515 -17.28 4.07 13.99
N PRO A 516 -16.58 2.99 13.62
CA PRO A 516 -17.14 1.66 13.69
C PRO A 516 -17.38 1.22 15.14
N GLU A 517 -18.33 0.31 15.29
CA GLU A 517 -18.57 -0.42 16.52
C GLU A 517 -17.64 -1.64 16.63
N PRO A 518 -17.32 -2.12 17.85
CA PRO A 518 -16.62 -3.38 18.02
C PRO A 518 -17.32 -4.54 17.30
N LEU A 519 -16.54 -5.49 16.78
CA LEU A 519 -17.09 -6.73 16.22
C LEU A 519 -17.93 -7.45 17.29
N PRO A 520 -19.13 -7.99 16.96
CA PRO A 520 -20.00 -8.63 17.95
C PRO A 520 -19.31 -9.78 18.70
N LYS A 521 -19.57 -9.90 20.02
CA LYS A 521 -19.19 -11.10 20.78
C LYS A 521 -20.05 -12.27 20.30
N TRP A 522 -19.44 -13.34 19.81
CA TRP A 522 -20.18 -14.52 19.36
C TRP A 522 -20.92 -15.15 20.56
N GLY A 523 -22.17 -15.54 20.37
CA GLY A 523 -22.95 -16.30 21.34
C GLY A 523 -22.63 -17.80 21.31
N GLN A 524 -23.06 -18.53 22.34
CA GLN A 524 -22.82 -19.99 22.43
C GLN A 524 -23.48 -20.78 21.28
N ALA A 525 -24.61 -20.29 20.75
CA ALA A 525 -25.32 -20.90 19.63
C ALA A 525 -24.58 -20.72 18.30
N GLU A 526 -24.00 -19.55 18.05
CA GLU A 526 -23.22 -19.23 16.84
C GLU A 526 -21.91 -20.03 16.82
N ARG A 527 -21.23 -20.15 17.98
CA ARG A 527 -20.07 -21.04 18.15
C ARG A 527 -20.40 -22.51 17.86
N THR A 528 -21.59 -22.97 18.26
CA THR A 528 -22.05 -24.35 18.03
C THR A 528 -22.37 -24.59 16.56
N ALA A 529 -22.96 -23.62 15.87
CA ALA A 529 -23.27 -23.71 14.45
C ALA A 529 -22.01 -23.74 13.57
N ALA A 530 -21.00 -22.93 13.89
CA ALA A 530 -19.70 -22.95 13.21
C ALA A 530 -18.98 -24.30 13.40
N ALA A 531 -18.96 -24.82 14.63
CA ALA A 531 -18.37 -26.14 14.94
C ALA A 531 -19.02 -27.29 14.17
N GLN A 532 -20.33 -27.21 13.89
CA GLN A 532 -21.04 -28.23 13.09
C GLN A 532 -20.69 -28.20 11.60
N GLN A 533 -20.13 -27.11 11.11
CA GLN A 533 -19.66 -26.96 9.72
C GLN A 533 -18.18 -27.37 9.55
N GLY A 534 -17.56 -27.93 10.60
CA GLY A 534 -16.14 -28.31 10.58
C GLY A 534 -15.18 -27.14 10.77
N MET A 535 -15.71 -25.95 11.08
CA MET A 535 -14.90 -24.81 11.53
C MET A 535 -14.46 -25.10 12.97
N SER A 536 -13.19 -24.88 13.32
CA SER A 536 -12.75 -25.02 14.71
C SER A 536 -13.56 -24.08 15.62
N ALA A 537 -14.02 -24.58 16.78
CA ALA A 537 -14.80 -23.77 17.71
C ALA A 537 -13.99 -22.55 18.14
N PRO A 538 -14.48 -21.31 17.95
CA PRO A 538 -13.75 -20.13 18.35
C PRO A 538 -13.66 -20.08 19.87
N VAL A 539 -12.44 -20.00 20.40
CA VAL A 539 -12.24 -19.29 21.67
C VAL A 539 -12.60 -17.83 21.39
N ASP A 540 -13.27 -17.15 22.31
CA ASP A 540 -13.94 -15.86 22.05
C ASP A 540 -13.15 -14.96 21.10
N GLY A 541 -13.64 -14.90 19.85
CA GLY A 541 -13.15 -13.99 18.85
C GLY A 541 -12.02 -14.46 17.94
N ALA A 542 -12.39 -14.75 16.70
CA ALA A 542 -11.53 -14.94 15.53
C ALA A 542 -10.70 -16.22 15.55
N ASP A 543 -11.17 -17.21 14.78
CA ASP A 543 -10.27 -18.06 14.02
C ASP A 543 -10.97 -18.42 12.70
N ASP A 544 -10.16 -18.51 11.65
CA ASP A 544 -10.40 -19.13 10.33
C ASP A 544 -10.50 -18.23 9.08
N TRP A 545 -9.56 -17.28 8.92
CA TRP A 545 -9.33 -16.61 7.61
C TRP A 545 -8.09 -17.12 6.85
N TYR A 546 -7.26 -18.00 7.42
CA TYR A 546 -6.11 -18.60 6.73
C TYR A 546 -6.17 -20.14 6.70
N GLY A 547 -7.10 -20.66 5.90
CA GLY A 547 -6.83 -21.82 5.05
C GLY A 547 -7.04 -23.22 5.64
N THR A 548 -8.12 -23.84 5.19
CA THR A 548 -8.19 -25.26 4.85
C THR A 548 -6.90 -25.77 4.19
N HIS A 549 -6.29 -26.81 4.79
CA HIS A 549 -5.41 -27.86 4.22
C HIS A 549 -4.22 -28.27 5.10
N ARG A 550 -4.44 -28.56 6.38
CA ARG A 550 -3.64 -29.56 7.11
C ARG A 550 -4.54 -30.36 8.03
N ASP A 551 -5.27 -31.31 7.46
CA ASP A 551 -5.60 -32.57 8.14
C ASP A 551 -6.03 -33.61 7.09
N ALA A 552 -5.02 -34.27 6.50
CA ALA A 552 -5.15 -35.67 6.12
C ALA A 552 -4.40 -36.45 7.22
N GLY A 553 -5.17 -37.21 7.99
CA GLY A 553 -4.83 -37.67 9.33
C GLY A 553 -3.65 -38.64 9.44
N THR A 554 -3.11 -38.71 10.65
CA THR A 554 -2.50 -39.93 11.16
C THR A 554 -3.62 -40.91 11.52
N GLY A 555 -3.85 -41.89 10.64
CA GLY A 555 -4.79 -42.99 10.89
C GLY A 555 -4.76 -44.01 9.77
N ASP A 556 -3.93 -45.05 9.93
CA ASP A 556 -3.90 -46.24 9.07
C ASP A 556 -5.31 -46.87 8.93
N VAL A 557 -5.78 -47.06 7.69
CA VAL A 557 -6.44 -48.29 7.21
C VAL A 557 -6.52 -48.33 5.68
N ASN A 558 -6.06 -49.44 5.12
CA ASN A 558 -6.15 -49.88 3.72
C ASN A 558 -7.47 -49.54 3.00
N ALA A 559 -7.41 -49.05 1.75
CA ALA A 559 -8.05 -49.64 0.56
C ALA A 559 -7.96 -48.72 -0.67
N ALA A 560 -7.82 -49.34 -1.84
CA ALA A 560 -7.63 -48.74 -3.16
C ALA A 560 -8.85 -47.98 -3.72
N GLY A 561 -8.62 -47.03 -4.63
CA GLY A 561 -9.66 -46.54 -5.55
C GLY A 561 -9.47 -45.14 -6.16
N THR A 562 -8.76 -45.06 -7.29
CA THR A 562 -9.04 -44.23 -8.50
C THR A 562 -9.68 -42.83 -8.40
N GLY A 563 -9.04 -41.83 -9.01
CA GLY A 563 -9.73 -40.63 -9.51
C GLY A 563 -8.83 -39.42 -9.82
N SER A 564 -8.15 -39.43 -10.96
CA SER A 564 -7.38 -38.31 -11.51
C SER A 564 -8.22 -37.36 -12.36
N VAL A 565 -7.99 -36.04 -12.25
CA VAL A 565 -8.19 -35.02 -13.30
C VAL A 565 -7.15 -33.92 -12.99
N GLY A 566 -6.19 -33.49 -13.80
CA GLY A 566 -5.91 -33.69 -15.22
C GLY A 566 -5.61 -32.32 -15.86
N ALA A 567 -4.47 -31.68 -15.55
CA ALA A 567 -3.97 -30.51 -16.29
C ALA A 567 -3.02 -30.97 -17.43
N PRO A 568 -3.05 -30.34 -18.62
CA PRO A 568 -2.22 -30.75 -19.75
C PRO A 568 -0.76 -30.33 -19.58
N ALA A 569 0.14 -31.20 -20.03
CA ALA A 569 1.58 -31.05 -19.97
C ALA A 569 2.14 -30.14 -21.08
N VAL A 570 3.11 -29.28 -20.74
CA VAL A 570 4.00 -28.64 -21.71
C VAL A 570 5.46 -28.84 -21.28
N GLY A 571 6.21 -29.55 -22.15
CA GLY A 571 7.63 -29.33 -22.44
C GLY A 571 8.67 -29.45 -21.31
N SER A 572 9.18 -30.66 -21.09
CA SER A 572 10.34 -30.94 -20.24
C SER A 572 11.65 -30.26 -20.74
N VAL A 573 12.28 -29.44 -19.90
CA VAL A 573 13.72 -29.17 -19.95
C VAL A 573 14.36 -29.86 -18.74
N ALA A 574 15.35 -30.72 -18.99
CA ALA A 574 15.92 -31.63 -18.01
C ALA A 574 16.72 -30.91 -16.91
N ALA A 575 16.34 -31.14 -15.65
CA ALA A 575 17.17 -30.82 -14.49
C ALA A 575 18.28 -31.88 -14.31
N PRO A 576 19.50 -31.52 -13.89
CA PRO A 576 20.57 -32.48 -13.61
C PRO A 576 20.27 -33.28 -12.33
N THR A 577 20.58 -34.56 -12.37
CA THR A 577 20.43 -35.56 -11.30
C THR A 577 21.26 -35.21 -10.04
N PRO A 578 20.70 -35.29 -8.82
CA PRO A 578 21.48 -35.15 -7.60
C PRO A 578 22.20 -36.46 -7.28
N ALA A 579 23.50 -36.34 -6.98
CA ALA A 579 24.33 -37.44 -6.50
C ALA A 579 23.85 -37.90 -5.10
N SER A 580 23.73 -39.21 -4.96
CA SER A 580 23.41 -39.91 -3.71
C SER A 580 24.53 -39.76 -2.67
N GLY A 581 24.20 -39.30 -1.46
CA GLY A 581 24.96 -39.63 -0.25
C GLY A 581 25.15 -38.50 0.77
N SER A 582 24.21 -38.31 1.69
CA SER A 582 24.46 -38.27 3.15
C SER A 582 23.13 -38.09 3.88
N VAL A 583 22.88 -38.92 4.88
CA VAL A 583 21.74 -38.78 5.79
C VAL A 583 22.14 -37.73 6.83
N ALA A 584 21.44 -36.60 6.86
CA ALA A 584 21.61 -35.57 7.88
C ALA A 584 21.15 -36.11 9.25
N ALA A 585 21.92 -35.83 10.30
CA ALA A 585 21.60 -36.20 11.68
C ALA A 585 20.35 -35.45 12.18
N PRO A 586 19.57 -36.01 13.13
CA PRO A 586 18.40 -35.35 13.70
C PRO A 586 18.80 -34.06 14.44
N ALA A 587 17.97 -33.03 14.30
CA ALA A 587 18.15 -31.75 14.98
C ALA A 587 18.15 -31.92 16.52
N PRO A 588 18.96 -31.13 17.25
CA PRO A 588 18.97 -31.17 18.72
C PRO A 588 17.63 -30.69 19.30
N ALA A 589 17.28 -31.21 20.47
CA ALA A 589 16.06 -30.82 21.18
C ALA A 589 16.08 -29.32 21.55
N PRO A 590 14.92 -28.63 21.53
CA PRO A 590 14.84 -27.21 21.84
C PRO A 590 15.28 -26.94 23.29
N VAL A 591 16.09 -25.89 23.46
CA VAL A 591 16.48 -25.37 24.77
C VAL A 591 15.26 -24.74 25.44
N PRO A 592 15.00 -24.96 26.75
CA PRO A 592 13.91 -24.30 27.46
C PRO A 592 14.07 -22.78 27.39
N LEU A 593 13.00 -22.07 27.02
CA LEU A 593 13.01 -20.62 26.89
C LEU A 593 13.00 -19.93 28.27
N PRO A 594 13.56 -18.70 28.37
CA PRO A 594 13.51 -17.92 29.60
C PRO A 594 12.08 -17.53 29.95
N THR A 595 11.77 -17.53 31.25
CA THR A 595 10.51 -17.07 31.82
C THR A 595 10.32 -15.56 31.66
N PRO A 596 9.09 -15.02 31.77
CA PRO A 596 8.83 -13.58 31.72
C PRO A 596 9.68 -12.75 32.69
N GLN A 597 10.00 -13.28 33.87
CA GLN A 597 10.90 -12.63 34.84
C GLN A 597 12.36 -12.63 34.37
N GLU A 598 12.82 -13.70 33.72
CA GLU A 598 14.18 -13.75 33.15
C GLU A 598 14.32 -12.82 31.95
N LEU A 599 13.29 -12.69 31.11
CA LEU A 599 13.25 -11.72 30.01
C LEU A 599 13.21 -10.28 30.53
N GLN A 600 12.46 -9.99 31.59
CA GLN A 600 12.44 -8.67 32.22
C GLN A 600 13.80 -8.31 32.82
N GLN A 601 14.46 -9.25 33.50
CA GLN A 601 15.81 -9.06 34.05
C GLN A 601 16.85 -8.84 32.94
N GLN A 602 16.74 -9.58 31.83
CA GLN A 602 17.59 -9.40 30.65
C GLN A 602 17.37 -8.05 29.99
N ALA A 603 16.12 -7.58 29.91
CA ALA A 603 15.79 -6.26 29.38
C ALA A 603 16.34 -5.14 30.28
N GLU A 604 16.18 -5.22 31.60
CA GLU A 604 16.74 -4.25 32.55
C GLU A 604 18.27 -4.19 32.47
N THR A 605 18.93 -5.34 32.30
CA THR A 605 20.39 -5.42 32.13
C THR A 605 20.82 -4.81 30.79
N ALA A 606 20.10 -5.12 29.71
CA ALA A 606 20.37 -4.57 28.39
C ALA A 606 20.15 -3.06 28.32
N VAL A 607 19.15 -2.53 29.04
CA VAL A 607 18.93 -1.08 29.17
C VAL A 607 20.08 -0.42 29.91
N ALA A 608 20.55 -0.99 31.03
CA ALA A 608 21.71 -0.47 31.77
C ALA A 608 23.01 -0.49 30.93
N ASP A 609 23.22 -1.56 30.15
CA ASP A 609 24.37 -1.67 29.25
C ASP A 609 24.26 -0.70 28.06
N ALA A 610 23.05 -0.47 27.54
CA ALA A 610 22.79 0.52 26.49
C ALA A 610 22.99 1.95 26.98
N GLU A 611 22.52 2.29 28.19
CA GLU A 611 22.76 3.59 28.83
C GLU A 611 24.27 3.86 28.97
N LYS A 612 25.03 2.84 29.37
CA LYS A 612 26.49 2.91 29.46
C LYS A 612 27.15 3.09 28.08
N ALA A 613 26.71 2.35 27.07
CA ALA A 613 27.22 2.46 25.70
C ALA A 613 26.91 3.82 25.07
N VAL A 614 25.73 4.39 25.34
CA VAL A 614 25.35 5.75 24.93
C VAL A 614 26.22 6.79 25.62
N HIS A 615 26.55 6.61 26.92
CA HIS A 615 27.47 7.49 27.63
C HIS A 615 28.89 7.43 27.06
N GLU A 616 29.38 6.23 26.71
CA GLU A 616 30.69 6.03 26.08
C GLU A 616 30.73 6.63 24.66
N PHE A 617 29.68 6.43 23.86
CA PHE A 617 29.54 6.99 22.52
C PHE A 617 29.44 8.52 22.55
N ALA A 618 28.65 9.10 23.48
CA ALA A 618 28.60 10.54 23.69
C ALA A 618 29.98 11.11 24.06
N GLY A 619 30.77 10.38 24.85
CA GLY A 619 32.17 10.72 25.13
C GLY A 619 33.08 10.68 23.90
N GLN A 620 32.86 9.72 22.99
CA GLN A 620 33.60 9.62 21.72
C GLN A 620 33.22 10.73 20.74
N VAL A 621 31.94 11.09 20.66
CA VAL A 621 31.44 12.21 19.83
C VAL A 621 31.97 13.55 20.34
N ASP A 622 31.98 13.77 21.66
CA ASP A 622 32.58 14.96 22.28
C ASP A 622 34.09 15.05 22.01
N ALA A 623 34.80 13.92 22.07
CA ALA A 623 36.22 13.84 21.71
C ALA A 623 36.47 14.13 20.21
N ALA A 624 35.63 13.60 19.32
CA ALA A 624 35.70 13.84 17.87
C ALA A 624 35.39 15.30 17.52
N ALA A 625 34.36 15.89 18.12
CA ALA A 625 34.01 17.30 17.97
C ALA A 625 35.15 18.22 18.46
N LYS A 626 35.75 17.92 19.61
CA LYS A 626 36.93 18.66 20.12
C LYS A 626 38.15 18.57 19.21
N SER A 627 38.31 17.46 18.47
CA SER A 627 39.37 17.30 17.47
C SER A 627 39.12 18.07 16.17
N LEU A 628 37.85 18.18 15.76
CA LEU A 628 37.42 18.89 14.55
C LEU A 628 37.43 20.41 14.74
N PHE A 629 37.25 20.88 15.98
CA PHE A 629 37.21 22.31 16.34
C PHE A 629 38.42 22.77 17.17
N ALA A 630 39.50 22.00 17.22
CA ALA A 630 40.75 22.44 17.85
C ALA A 630 41.32 23.65 17.06
N PRO A 631 41.72 24.75 17.73
CA PRO A 631 42.24 25.92 17.03
C PRO A 631 43.51 25.56 16.26
N LEU A 632 43.50 25.82 14.94
CA LEU A 632 44.66 25.65 14.07
C LEU A 632 45.85 26.44 14.63
N ALA A 633 46.99 25.78 14.79
CA ALA A 633 48.22 26.43 15.23
C ALA A 633 48.58 27.60 14.28
N PRO A 634 49.03 28.76 14.80
CA PRO A 634 49.35 29.90 13.96
C PRO A 634 50.49 29.55 12.98
N PRO A 635 50.46 30.08 11.74
CA PRO A 635 51.44 29.73 10.72
C PRO A 635 52.84 30.19 11.15
N ALA A 636 53.84 29.35 10.85
CA ALA A 636 55.24 29.67 11.09
C ALA A 636 55.66 30.92 10.29
N PRO A 637 56.49 31.81 10.86
CA PRO A 637 56.89 33.03 10.17
C PRO A 637 57.72 32.71 8.92
N PRO A 638 57.62 33.52 7.86
CA PRO A 638 58.30 33.26 6.59
C PRO A 638 59.82 33.26 6.80
N GLN A 639 60.47 32.19 6.32
CA GLN A 639 61.92 32.15 6.21
C GLN A 639 62.32 33.10 5.07
N GLY A 640 63.14 34.10 5.40
CA GLY A 640 63.71 35.07 4.46
C GLY A 640 64.89 34.53 3.67
#